data_AF-A0A6S6Z8V3-F1
#
_entry.id   AF-A0A6S6Z8V3-F1
#
_cell.length_a   1.000
_cell.length_b   1.000
_cell.length_c   1.000
_cell.angle_alpha   90.00
_cell.angle_beta   90.00
_cell.angle_gamma   90.00
#
_symmetry.space_group_name_H-M   'P 1'
#
loop_
_entity.id
_entity.type
_entity.pdbx_description
1 polymer ?
#
loop_
_entity_poly.entity_id
_entity_poly.type
_entity_poly.pdbx_seq_one_letter_code
_entity_poly.pdbx_strand_id
1 'polypeptide(L)'
;MLPALPPVFPRRLGAALLTLAGLFAVAAPPPAAAYDIGAVIDAVRLSRYPLREPERRAWGTENAKDALLVGQMENRLYLYRYVRGAQAGAAAELAFRSRPLVIDPAGWNVSRQETVSVAAPREGQSFYWVAYTYNDADGSQANGFLVDATGAAVTVHADAARVVATADRPWDDARRAAALATLKPALVAYPSPLKAFPADVRFEYQAPVDGAATFRKLHQVAFAIPRSKAAEFNRALADLRRFVLETDYREIDPAGQDPEALAALNDYGFWLAEAGNPAEADAVLGEVLRRDPARTPAYLNRADARLKLRDQRRDQRSYFETLAQEDYRLYCTRRLAAGEPIPAKVAERIGAALGAKALDAVACRPRLAIFQAIRAGDLDAVRAELARGQDPDGVNENGVSALNAATSAKQIEMVRALLAAGARVDAPTRGAPLVSSALPDGRDTRPLAERYALADVLVAAGASLEAPDSNGTPLLLRRVAYSAEDKDTLDYLLAKGANPNGRDKSGRTVLHAAMGSPARFWFAEKLLAKGADINAAYIRMYYGSQAMWETPLLEALREAPVEDLKPQSAYVPSERVAFALAHGADPAVGGYGPKDGQVRAGLDEAFSLAARLLSPELVDQLAQAAAGKPHAPMTTAPISSLLRQWNEVELRADAKQNSAEWDGQRARLRATADRLLAAGVPLAYVGSATGTVNNQIAPLSLPWLPDDLYQAWLAAGADPSDRSDGSLRLRGVSDPGALPLVIMLQQGNEAKVRMLLEHAAALYATPARCGMAVADMLAWQGSDGGPLSPSAARAMKQVLDGAANAPACDLDQGARVQPYVGMTARQLADRLGITLVVKAPGQ
;
A
#
# COMPACT_ATOMS: atom_id res chain seq x y z
N MET A 1 -2.70 11.22 65.41
CA MET A 1 -2.76 12.51 66.11
C MET A 1 -3.45 13.52 65.20
N LEU A 2 -4.63 13.99 65.59
CA LEU A 2 -5.25 15.24 65.10
C LEU A 2 -4.89 16.35 66.10
N PRO A 3 -4.74 17.62 65.67
CA PRO A 3 -5.84 18.60 65.66
C PRO A 3 -5.82 19.53 64.42
N ALA A 4 -6.79 20.41 64.13
CA ALA A 4 -8.20 20.57 64.52
C ALA A 4 -8.92 21.49 63.48
N LEU A 5 -10.26 21.60 63.59
CA LEU A 5 -11.20 22.30 62.69
C LEU A 5 -11.40 23.81 63.07
N PRO A 6 -12.51 24.50 62.70
CA PRO A 6 -12.78 25.35 61.51
C PRO A 6 -13.07 26.82 61.98
N PRO A 7 -14.16 27.58 61.68
CA PRO A 7 -15.08 27.77 60.51
C PRO A 7 -15.07 29.24 59.94
N VAL A 8 -15.92 29.72 59.00
CA VAL A 8 -17.29 30.31 59.19
C VAL A 8 -17.83 30.94 57.85
N PHE A 9 -19.17 31.01 57.70
CA PHE A 9 -19.99 31.73 56.68
C PHE A 9 -20.94 32.76 57.38
N PRO A 10 -21.69 33.72 56.73
CA PRO A 10 -22.04 33.88 55.30
C PRO A 10 -22.12 35.36 54.74
N ARG A 11 -22.59 35.51 53.48
CA ARG A 11 -23.56 36.53 52.91
C ARG A 11 -23.75 37.93 53.58
N ARG A 12 -23.81 39.02 52.78
CA ARG A 12 -25.03 39.78 52.32
C ARG A 12 -24.78 41.25 51.89
N LEU A 13 -25.55 41.72 50.88
CA LEU A 13 -26.05 43.10 50.62
C LEU A 13 -25.00 44.24 50.42
N GLY A 14 -25.27 45.33 49.70
CA GLY A 14 -26.47 45.73 48.96
C GLY A 14 -26.18 46.99 48.11
N ALA A 15 -27.07 47.33 47.17
CA ALA A 15 -26.85 48.43 46.21
C ALA A 15 -27.26 49.81 46.76
N ALA A 16 -26.59 50.87 46.30
CA ALA A 16 -27.20 52.18 46.03
C ALA A 16 -26.32 53.01 45.07
N LEU A 17 -26.96 53.69 44.12
CA LEU A 17 -26.35 54.60 43.16
C LEU A 17 -26.03 55.97 43.79
N LEU A 18 -25.05 56.69 43.22
CA LEU A 18 -25.23 58.09 42.83
C LEU A 18 -24.22 58.52 41.76
N THR A 19 -24.59 59.53 40.98
CA THR A 19 -24.07 59.86 39.65
C THR A 19 -23.21 61.11 39.62
N LEU A 20 -22.18 61.17 38.76
CA LEU A 20 -22.12 62.14 37.64
C LEU A 20 -20.94 61.88 36.69
N ALA A 21 -21.03 62.47 35.50
CA ALA A 21 -20.24 62.13 34.32
C ALA A 21 -18.94 62.93 34.17
N GLY A 22 -17.98 62.38 33.42
CA GLY A 22 -16.82 63.15 32.93
C GLY A 22 -15.70 62.29 32.34
N LEU A 23 -15.70 62.13 31.01
CA LEU A 23 -14.54 61.81 30.16
C LEU A 23 -13.74 60.53 30.50
N PHE A 24 -13.85 59.49 29.69
CA PHE A 24 -12.82 59.07 28.72
C PHE A 24 -13.34 57.90 27.87
N ALA A 25 -12.71 57.71 26.70
CA ALA A 25 -13.15 56.89 25.58
C ALA A 25 -13.76 55.51 25.93
N VAL A 26 -14.82 55.15 25.20
CA VAL A 26 -15.26 53.75 25.05
C VAL A 26 -14.13 52.98 24.36
N ALA A 27 -13.30 52.32 25.15
CA ALA A 27 -12.40 51.30 24.63
C ALA A 27 -13.27 50.16 24.09
N ALA A 28 -13.28 49.99 22.77
CA ALA A 28 -13.84 48.79 22.16
C ALA A 28 -13.18 47.55 22.78
N PRO A 29 -13.92 46.46 23.04
CA PRO A 29 -13.31 45.25 23.55
C PRO A 29 -12.24 44.77 22.56
N PRO A 30 -11.10 44.24 23.03
CA PRO A 30 -10.13 43.62 22.14
C PRO A 30 -10.82 42.47 21.39
N PRO A 31 -10.50 42.24 20.10
CA PRO A 31 -11.12 41.18 19.32
C PRO A 31 -10.88 39.83 20.00
N ALA A 32 -11.98 39.16 20.35
CA ALA A 32 -11.94 37.95 21.15
C ALA A 32 -11.23 36.79 20.42
N ALA A 33 -10.36 36.09 21.14
CA ALA A 33 -9.83 34.81 20.71
C ALA A 33 -10.94 33.75 20.84
N ALA A 34 -11.47 33.27 19.70
CA ALA A 34 -12.29 32.06 19.60
C ALA A 34 -12.37 31.59 18.14
N TYR A 35 -11.52 30.61 17.76
CA TYR A 35 -11.72 29.78 16.56
C TYR A 35 -11.73 28.32 17.01
N ASP A 36 -12.92 27.84 17.40
CA ASP A 36 -13.24 26.48 17.84
C ASP A 36 -14.74 26.30 17.49
N ILE A 37 -15.30 25.16 17.04
CA ILE A 37 -14.93 23.77 17.32
C ILE A 37 -14.97 22.84 16.08
N GLY A 38 -13.96 21.97 16.00
CA GLY A 38 -14.08 20.54 15.67
C GLY A 38 -13.95 20.11 14.21
N ALA A 39 -13.31 18.99 13.86
CA ALA A 39 -12.46 18.02 14.58
C ALA A 39 -11.82 17.15 13.46
N VAL A 40 -10.59 16.64 13.58
CA VAL A 40 -10.23 15.51 14.45
C VAL A 40 -8.87 15.76 15.12
N ILE A 41 -8.81 15.63 16.45
CA ILE A 41 -7.54 15.55 17.18
C ILE A 41 -7.05 14.10 17.12
N ASP A 42 -6.23 13.78 16.12
CA ASP A 42 -5.21 12.73 16.26
C ASP A 42 -4.03 12.86 15.27
N ALA A 43 -3.35 14.01 15.31
CA ALA A 43 -2.02 14.18 14.72
C ALA A 43 -0.97 14.21 15.83
N VAL A 44 -0.59 13.00 16.29
CA VAL A 44 0.15 12.77 17.55
C VAL A 44 1.38 13.65 17.69
N ARG A 45 1.44 14.33 18.84
CA ARG A 45 2.58 15.14 19.30
C ARG A 45 3.19 15.97 18.18
N LEU A 46 2.31 16.84 17.70
CA LEU A 46 2.71 18.18 17.30
C LEU A 46 3.60 18.15 16.05
N SER A 47 2.97 17.76 14.95
CA SER A 47 2.89 18.54 13.70
C SER A 47 2.56 20.03 13.96
N ARG A 48 3.46 20.70 14.70
CA ARG A 48 3.27 21.45 15.96
C ARG A 48 2.27 22.63 16.07
N TYR A 49 1.64 23.06 14.97
CA TYR A 49 0.71 24.20 14.92
C TYR A 49 -0.32 23.99 13.78
N PRO A 50 -1.63 24.05 14.05
CA PRO A 50 -2.64 23.89 13.01
C PRO A 50 -2.68 25.11 12.11
N LEU A 51 -2.49 24.89 10.80
CA LEU A 51 -2.98 25.83 9.79
C LEU A 51 -4.49 25.62 9.64
N ARG A 52 -5.22 26.67 9.25
CA ARG A 52 -6.66 26.56 9.01
C ARG A 52 -6.91 25.62 7.84
N GLU A 53 -7.92 24.74 7.89
CA GLU A 53 -8.37 23.99 6.71
C GLU A 53 -8.94 25.01 5.70
N PRO A 54 -8.17 25.46 4.68
CA PRO A 54 -7.55 24.61 3.66
C PRO A 54 -6.06 24.88 3.36
N GLU A 55 -5.34 25.55 4.25
CA GLU A 55 -3.93 25.94 4.09
C GLU A 55 -2.96 24.77 4.36
N ARG A 56 -1.99 24.56 3.45
CA ARG A 56 -0.94 23.54 3.59
C ARG A 56 0.35 24.14 4.13
N ARG A 57 1.11 23.42 4.96
CA ARG A 57 2.41 23.91 5.44
C ARG A 57 3.47 23.73 4.35
N ALA A 58 3.98 24.84 3.82
CA ALA A 58 5.11 24.84 2.90
C ALA A 58 6.45 24.79 3.68
N TRP A 59 6.53 25.46 4.83
CA TRP A 59 7.73 25.50 5.66
C TRP A 59 7.39 25.72 7.14
N GLY A 60 8.29 25.32 8.04
CA GLY A 60 8.17 25.66 9.46
C GLY A 60 9.43 25.38 10.29
N THR A 61 9.73 26.27 11.23
CA THR A 61 10.78 26.10 12.24
C THR A 61 10.30 26.52 13.62
N GLU A 62 10.93 25.96 14.64
CA GLU A 62 10.63 26.19 16.04
C GLU A 62 11.90 26.48 16.83
N ASN A 63 11.80 27.39 17.79
CA ASN A 63 12.77 27.52 18.86
C ASN A 63 12.04 27.62 20.22
N ALA A 64 12.79 27.85 21.30
CA ALA A 64 12.25 27.84 22.66
C ALA A 64 11.28 29.01 22.97
N LYS A 65 11.28 30.09 22.17
CA LYS A 65 10.50 31.32 22.39
C LYS A 65 9.44 31.56 21.32
N ASP A 66 9.74 31.29 20.06
CA ASP A 66 8.80 31.44 18.95
C ASP A 66 8.91 30.33 17.89
N ALA A 67 7.85 30.23 17.07
CA ALA A 67 7.76 29.36 15.92
C ALA A 67 7.34 30.18 14.70
N LEU A 68 7.97 29.90 13.56
CA LEU A 68 7.81 30.63 12.31
C LEU A 68 7.40 29.65 11.21
N LEU A 69 6.25 29.88 10.59
CA LEU A 69 5.63 28.95 9.64
C LEU A 69 5.22 29.67 8.37
N VAL A 70 5.30 28.97 7.24
CA VAL A 70 4.65 29.41 5.99
C VAL A 70 3.51 28.46 5.64
N GLY A 71 2.30 29.00 5.62
CA GLY A 71 1.15 28.36 5.00
C GLY A 71 1.06 28.76 3.53
N GLN A 72 0.61 27.84 2.67
CA GLN A 72 0.25 28.10 1.29
C GLN A 72 -1.23 27.79 1.07
N MET A 73 -1.93 28.67 0.36
CA MET A 73 -3.23 28.39 -0.24
C MET A 73 -3.25 28.97 -1.65
N GLU A 74 -3.49 28.12 -2.65
CA GLU A 74 -3.46 28.50 -4.07
C GLU A 74 -2.11 29.19 -4.41
N ASN A 75 -2.14 30.32 -5.12
CA ASN A 75 -0.97 31.13 -5.47
C ASN A 75 -0.49 32.05 -4.34
N ARG A 76 -0.90 31.83 -3.08
CA ARG A 76 -0.64 32.76 -1.98
C ARG A 76 0.10 32.09 -0.82
N LEU A 77 1.14 32.76 -0.32
CA LEU A 77 1.85 32.40 0.91
C LEU A 77 1.38 33.28 2.07
N TYR A 78 1.43 32.73 3.29
CA TYR A 78 1.12 33.42 4.53
C TYR A 78 2.21 33.12 5.54
N LEU A 79 2.89 34.17 6.03
CA LEU A 79 3.88 34.06 7.08
C LEU A 79 3.19 34.16 8.44
N TYR A 80 3.39 33.15 9.29
CA TYR A 80 2.85 33.09 10.64
C TYR A 80 3.98 33.12 11.66
N ARG A 81 3.83 33.94 12.71
CA ARG A 81 4.69 33.88 13.89
C ARG A 81 3.85 33.56 15.12
N TYR A 82 4.16 32.45 15.77
CA TYR A 82 3.59 32.07 17.06
C TYR A 82 4.63 32.29 18.17
N VAL A 83 4.21 32.84 19.31
CA VAL A 83 5.05 33.09 20.48
C VAL A 83 4.52 32.30 21.67
N ARG A 84 5.40 31.68 22.45
CA ARG A 84 5.00 30.95 23.67
C ARG A 84 5.07 31.86 24.89
N GLY A 85 4.06 31.79 25.75
CA GLY A 85 4.09 32.49 27.04
C GLY A 85 5.28 32.05 27.91
N ALA A 86 5.74 32.94 28.80
CA ALA A 86 6.97 32.74 29.59
C ALA A 86 6.92 31.60 30.63
N GLN A 87 5.75 31.00 30.87
CA GLN A 87 5.57 29.91 31.83
C GLN A 87 5.66 28.53 31.15
N ALA A 88 6.25 27.56 31.84
CA ALA A 88 6.30 26.18 31.36
C ALA A 88 4.86 25.61 31.24
N GLY A 89 4.48 25.19 30.04
CA GLY A 89 3.13 24.70 29.73
C GLY A 89 2.15 25.79 29.23
N ALA A 90 2.58 27.05 29.11
CA ALA A 90 1.75 28.10 28.50
C ALA A 90 1.39 27.76 27.04
N ALA A 91 0.16 28.10 26.65
CA ALA A 91 -0.27 28.05 25.26
C ALA A 91 0.62 28.94 24.38
N ALA A 92 0.68 28.60 23.09
CA ALA A 92 1.33 29.45 22.10
C ALA A 92 0.26 30.34 21.44
N GLU A 93 0.53 31.64 21.37
CA GLU A 93 -0.35 32.64 20.80
C GLU A 93 0.15 33.06 19.42
N LEU A 94 -0.76 33.37 18.50
CA LEU A 94 -0.42 33.92 17.20
C LEU A 94 -0.03 35.40 17.37
N ALA A 95 1.26 35.71 17.25
CA ALA A 95 1.74 37.09 17.35
C ALA A 95 1.42 37.92 16.10
N PHE A 96 1.58 37.34 14.90
CA PHE A 96 1.03 37.91 13.67
C PHE A 96 0.86 36.86 12.55
N ARG A 97 -0.04 37.17 11.61
CA ARG A 97 -0.15 36.57 10.27
C ARG A 97 0.11 37.69 9.25
N SER A 98 0.90 37.44 8.21
CA SER A 98 1.09 38.42 7.14
C SER A 98 -0.18 38.65 6.33
N ARG A 99 -0.23 39.77 5.59
CA ARG A 99 -1.09 39.86 4.41
C ARG A 99 -0.78 38.73 3.41
N PRO A 100 -1.72 38.36 2.51
CA PRO A 100 -1.45 37.39 1.45
C PRO A 100 -0.23 37.80 0.62
N LEU A 101 0.73 36.90 0.48
CA LEU A 101 1.94 37.11 -0.32
C LEU A 101 1.72 36.40 -1.67
N VAL A 102 1.39 37.18 -2.70
CA VAL A 102 0.92 36.64 -3.99
C VAL A 102 2.09 36.25 -4.88
N ILE A 103 2.25 34.95 -5.11
CA ILE A 103 3.17 34.38 -6.11
C ILE A 103 2.67 34.79 -7.50
N ASP A 104 3.61 35.16 -8.39
CA ASP A 104 3.39 35.63 -9.77
C ASP A 104 2.11 35.05 -10.43
N PRO A 105 1.04 35.87 -10.59
CA PRO A 105 -0.23 35.42 -11.15
C PRO A 105 -0.15 34.93 -12.61
N ALA A 106 0.89 35.31 -13.37
CA ALA A 106 1.04 34.93 -14.76
C ALA A 106 1.78 33.59 -14.94
N GLY A 107 2.76 33.29 -14.08
CA GLY A 107 3.58 32.08 -14.13
C GLY A 107 3.15 30.93 -13.20
N TRP A 108 2.17 31.14 -12.31
CA TRP A 108 1.73 30.13 -11.35
C TRP A 108 0.77 29.09 -11.94
N ASN A 109 0.92 27.84 -11.50
CA ASN A 109 0.06 26.71 -11.86
C ASN A 109 0.00 25.72 -10.68
N VAL A 110 -1.18 25.23 -10.33
CA VAL A 110 -1.44 24.22 -9.27
C VAL A 110 -0.54 22.98 -9.38
N SER A 111 -0.10 22.62 -10.60
CA SER A 111 0.76 21.47 -10.87
C SER A 111 2.27 21.76 -10.79
N ARG A 112 2.68 23.04 -10.72
CA ARG A 112 4.07 23.45 -10.59
C ARG A 112 4.47 23.38 -9.12
N GLN A 113 5.65 22.83 -8.82
CA GLN A 113 6.18 22.82 -7.47
C GLN A 113 7.10 24.01 -7.25
N GLU A 114 6.85 24.77 -6.19
CA GLU A 114 7.74 25.81 -5.70
C GLU A 114 8.47 25.36 -4.42
N THR A 115 9.76 25.70 -4.33
CA THR A 115 10.54 25.65 -3.10
C THR A 115 10.36 26.98 -2.37
N VAL A 116 9.78 26.92 -1.17
CA VAL A 116 9.58 28.10 -0.31
C VAL A 116 10.59 28.09 0.84
N SER A 117 11.23 29.22 1.09
CA SER A 117 12.18 29.37 2.19
C SER A 117 11.93 30.66 2.97
N VAL A 118 12.23 30.64 4.27
CA VAL A 118 12.11 31.82 5.14
C VAL A 118 13.37 32.04 5.95
N ALA A 119 13.83 33.29 5.96
CA ALA A 119 14.85 33.78 6.87
C ALA A 119 14.21 34.77 7.86
N ALA A 120 14.38 34.51 9.15
CA ALA A 120 14.06 35.46 10.22
C ALA A 120 15.15 36.55 10.30
N PRO A 121 14.79 37.79 10.67
CA PRO A 121 15.76 38.87 10.82
C PRO A 121 16.83 38.54 11.86
N ARG A 122 18.10 38.80 11.53
CA ARG A 122 19.26 38.69 12.43
C ARG A 122 20.04 40.00 12.43
N GLU A 123 20.82 40.25 13.48
CA GLU A 123 21.90 41.26 13.49
C GLU A 123 21.51 42.63 12.91
N GLY A 124 20.45 43.25 13.45
CA GLY A 124 20.00 44.59 13.03
C GLY A 124 19.05 44.63 11.82
N GLN A 125 18.71 43.48 11.23
CA GLN A 125 17.62 43.37 10.27
C GLN A 125 16.25 43.56 10.95
N SER A 126 15.27 44.08 10.20
CA SER A 126 13.91 44.34 10.69
C SER A 126 12.81 43.60 9.90
N PHE A 127 13.18 42.86 8.85
CA PHE A 127 12.26 42.14 7.98
C PHE A 127 12.53 40.63 8.02
N TYR A 128 11.46 39.85 7.97
CA TYR A 128 11.50 38.46 7.54
C TYR A 128 11.60 38.43 6.02
N TRP A 129 12.41 37.54 5.47
CA TRP A 129 12.47 37.28 4.03
C TRP A 129 11.76 35.97 3.70
N VAL A 130 10.81 36.00 2.77
CA VAL A 130 10.06 34.85 2.27
C VAL A 130 10.37 34.71 0.78
N ALA A 131 11.27 33.78 0.42
CA ALA A 131 11.58 33.50 -0.98
C ALA A 131 10.75 32.33 -1.52
N TYR A 132 10.46 32.39 -2.82
CA TYR A 132 9.94 31.25 -3.57
C TYR A 132 10.72 31.08 -4.88
N THR A 133 11.03 29.85 -5.24
CA THR A 133 11.66 29.49 -6.52
C THR A 133 10.93 28.30 -7.12
N TYR A 134 10.81 28.24 -8.44
CA TYR A 134 10.26 27.06 -9.12
C TYR A 134 11.38 26.06 -9.45
N ASN A 135 11.08 24.77 -9.43
CA ASN A 135 12.06 23.71 -9.68
C ASN A 135 12.68 23.74 -11.10
N ASP A 136 12.04 24.44 -12.03
CA ASP A 136 12.46 24.65 -13.42
C ASP A 136 13.09 26.03 -13.68
N ALA A 137 13.32 26.84 -12.65
CA ALA A 137 13.98 28.14 -12.79
C ALA A 137 15.48 27.98 -13.14
N ASP A 138 15.95 28.74 -14.13
CA ASP A 138 17.34 28.72 -14.63
C ASP A 138 18.37 29.37 -13.67
N GLY A 139 17.91 29.90 -12.54
CA GLY A 139 18.73 30.59 -11.57
C GLY A 139 19.07 32.05 -11.91
N SER A 140 18.50 32.63 -12.97
CA SER A 140 18.77 34.02 -13.37
C SER A 140 18.01 35.07 -12.54
N GLN A 141 17.00 34.64 -11.77
CA GLN A 141 16.09 35.50 -11.01
C GLN A 141 15.86 35.00 -9.58
N ALA A 142 15.54 35.93 -8.68
CA ALA A 142 15.11 35.67 -7.31
C ALA A 142 13.85 36.48 -7.00
N ASN A 143 12.80 35.79 -6.54
CA ASN A 143 11.50 36.38 -6.21
C ASN A 143 11.13 36.09 -4.75
N GLY A 144 10.45 37.04 -4.11
CA GLY A 144 10.04 36.88 -2.72
C GLY A 144 9.43 38.13 -2.10
N PHE A 145 9.35 38.13 -0.78
CA PHE A 145 8.69 39.17 0.00
C PHE A 145 9.50 39.51 1.24
N LEU A 146 9.62 40.80 1.55
CA LEU A 146 9.98 41.25 2.89
C LEU A 146 8.71 41.42 3.70
N VAL A 147 8.64 40.87 4.92
CA VAL A 147 7.51 41.03 5.83
C VAL A 147 8.00 41.68 7.12
N ASP A 148 7.36 42.76 7.56
CA ASP A 148 7.72 43.44 8.82
C ASP A 148 7.08 42.78 10.05
N ALA A 149 7.44 43.25 11.25
CA ALA A 149 6.88 42.74 12.51
C ALA A 149 5.37 43.02 12.70
N THR A 150 4.74 43.82 11.83
CA THR A 150 3.29 44.07 11.79
C THR A 150 2.57 43.16 10.77
N GLY A 151 3.31 42.34 10.02
CA GLY A 151 2.76 41.49 8.95
C GLY A 151 2.54 42.22 7.62
N ALA A 152 3.00 43.47 7.48
CA ALA A 152 2.94 44.19 6.21
C ALA A 152 4.06 43.72 5.27
N ALA A 153 3.75 43.64 3.98
CA ALA A 153 4.58 43.00 2.98
C ALA A 153 5.16 44.01 1.97
N VAL A 154 6.33 43.68 1.43
CA VAL A 154 6.96 44.34 0.28
C VAL A 154 7.28 43.24 -0.73
N THR A 155 6.74 43.34 -1.94
CA THR A 155 7.05 42.41 -3.03
C THR A 155 8.43 42.72 -3.58
N VAL A 156 9.24 41.70 -3.82
CA VAL A 156 10.60 41.84 -4.33
C VAL A 156 10.82 40.95 -5.54
N HIS A 157 11.23 41.59 -6.64
CA HIS A 157 11.69 40.94 -7.86
C HIS A 157 13.14 41.33 -8.11
N ALA A 158 14.02 40.35 -8.33
CA ALA A 158 15.43 40.59 -8.60
C ALA A 158 15.95 39.70 -9.73
N ASP A 159 16.79 40.28 -10.58
CA ASP A 159 17.59 39.59 -11.59
C ASP A 159 19.07 40.00 -11.47
N ALA A 160 19.92 39.61 -12.41
CA ALA A 160 21.35 39.97 -12.39
C ALA A 160 21.63 41.49 -12.58
N ALA A 161 20.67 42.28 -13.06
CA ALA A 161 20.81 43.69 -13.37
C ALA A 161 20.17 44.62 -12.32
N ARG A 162 19.02 44.22 -11.73
CA ARG A 162 18.23 45.08 -10.84
C ARG A 162 17.54 44.31 -9.71
N VAL A 163 17.36 44.98 -8.57
CA VAL A 163 16.36 44.64 -7.54
C VAL A 163 15.24 45.68 -7.56
N VAL A 164 13.97 45.25 -7.61
CA VAL A 164 12.78 46.10 -7.44
C VAL A 164 12.04 45.66 -6.18
N ALA A 165 11.82 46.60 -5.26
CA ALA A 165 11.09 46.39 -4.02
C ALA A 165 9.86 47.32 -3.96
N THR A 166 8.66 46.75 -4.09
CA THR A 166 7.40 47.48 -4.23
C THR A 166 6.56 47.34 -2.96
N ALA A 167 6.18 48.46 -2.34
CA ALA A 167 5.48 48.50 -1.05
C ALA A 167 4.16 49.27 -1.10
N ASP A 168 3.21 48.85 -0.25
CA ASP A 168 1.89 49.50 -0.02
C ASP A 168 1.95 50.72 0.91
N ARG A 169 3.16 51.13 1.33
CA ARG A 169 3.44 52.27 2.19
C ARG A 169 4.63 53.05 1.63
N PRO A 170 4.71 54.38 1.79
CA PRO A 170 5.85 55.18 1.35
C PRO A 170 7.21 54.70 1.88
N TRP A 171 8.28 55.10 1.19
CA TRP A 171 9.67 54.73 1.49
C TRP A 171 10.47 55.91 2.04
N ASP A 172 10.65 55.94 3.36
CA ASP A 172 11.68 56.74 4.03
C ASP A 172 13.07 56.06 3.99
N ASP A 173 14.12 56.81 4.32
CA ASP A 173 15.51 56.35 4.24
C ASP A 173 15.84 55.22 5.23
N ALA A 174 15.23 55.23 6.42
CA ALA A 174 15.45 54.19 7.43
C ALA A 174 14.86 52.85 6.96
N ARG A 175 13.66 52.88 6.37
CA ARG A 175 12.99 51.69 5.81
C ARG A 175 13.74 51.16 4.59
N ARG A 176 14.26 52.03 3.71
CA ARG A 176 15.14 51.64 2.59
C ARG A 176 16.41 50.96 3.11
N ALA A 177 17.07 51.54 4.11
CA ALA A 177 18.28 50.96 4.72
C ALA A 177 18.01 49.58 5.36
N ALA A 178 16.92 49.43 6.10
CA ALA A 178 16.52 48.16 6.72
C ALA A 178 16.15 47.07 5.69
N ALA A 179 15.50 47.46 4.59
CA ALA A 179 15.22 46.56 3.47
C ALA A 179 16.52 46.10 2.78
N LEU A 180 17.44 47.03 2.49
CA LEU A 180 18.77 46.70 1.93
C LEU A 180 19.59 45.77 2.84
N ALA A 181 19.59 46.02 4.16
CA ALA A 181 20.30 45.18 5.13
C ALA A 181 19.78 43.73 5.19
N THR A 182 18.50 43.53 4.84
CA THR A 182 17.88 42.20 4.76
C THR A 182 18.14 41.56 3.38
N LEU A 183 17.93 42.30 2.29
CA LEU A 183 18.05 41.79 0.91
C LEU A 183 19.48 41.47 0.50
N LYS A 184 20.48 42.24 0.94
CA LYS A 184 21.89 42.02 0.58
C LYS A 184 22.37 40.58 0.86
N PRO A 185 22.25 40.04 2.09
CA PRO A 185 22.59 38.64 2.35
C PRO A 185 21.53 37.68 1.78
N ALA A 186 20.24 38.01 1.83
CA ALA A 186 19.17 37.10 1.44
C ALA A 186 19.15 36.73 -0.06
N LEU A 187 19.49 37.67 -0.95
CA LEU A 187 19.45 37.45 -2.38
C LEU A 187 20.68 36.69 -2.93
N VAL A 188 21.76 36.55 -2.17
CA VAL A 188 22.98 35.79 -2.57
C VAL A 188 23.22 34.53 -1.72
N ALA A 189 22.37 34.27 -0.72
CA ALA A 189 22.44 33.08 0.11
C ALA A 189 21.51 31.98 -0.40
N TYR A 190 21.93 30.72 -0.28
CA TYR A 190 21.11 29.55 -0.60
C TYR A 190 19.74 29.61 0.11
N PRO A 191 18.60 29.34 -0.58
CA PRO A 191 18.48 28.78 -1.94
C PRO A 191 18.43 29.82 -3.07
N SER A 192 18.71 31.11 -2.82
CA SER A 192 18.73 32.12 -3.88
C SER A 192 19.86 31.88 -4.88
N PRO A 193 19.63 32.00 -6.20
CA PRO A 193 20.60 31.64 -7.23
C PRO A 193 21.49 32.79 -7.75
N LEU A 194 21.26 34.04 -7.31
CA LEU A 194 22.03 35.19 -7.82
C LEU A 194 23.50 35.14 -7.34
N LYS A 195 24.43 35.19 -8.29
CA LYS A 195 25.89 35.14 -8.03
C LYS A 195 26.44 36.35 -7.28
N ALA A 196 25.77 37.50 -7.39
CA ALA A 196 26.14 38.76 -6.77
C ALA A 196 24.90 39.65 -6.60
N PHE A 197 24.96 40.59 -5.67
CA PHE A 197 23.87 41.56 -5.44
C PHE A 197 23.88 42.65 -6.54
N PRO A 198 22.76 42.95 -7.21
CA PRO A 198 22.72 43.95 -8.28
C PRO A 198 23.04 45.38 -7.83
N ALA A 199 23.62 46.17 -8.74
CA ALA A 199 23.97 47.56 -8.45
C ALA A 199 22.77 48.54 -8.52
N ASP A 200 21.77 48.24 -9.37
CA ASP A 200 20.53 49.03 -9.47
C ASP A 200 19.49 48.50 -8.48
N VAL A 201 19.06 49.33 -7.53
CA VAL A 201 18.00 49.00 -6.57
C VAL A 201 16.91 50.07 -6.62
N ARG A 202 15.68 49.64 -6.92
CA ARG A 202 14.51 50.51 -6.99
C ARG A 202 13.56 50.24 -5.84
N PHE A 203 13.13 51.32 -5.19
CA PHE A 203 12.12 51.31 -4.15
C PHE A 203 10.87 51.99 -4.67
N GLU A 204 9.84 51.21 -4.95
CA GLU A 204 8.60 51.66 -5.57
C GLU A 204 7.48 51.71 -4.51
N TYR A 205 6.70 52.79 -4.52
CA TYR A 205 5.50 52.92 -3.70
C TYR A 205 4.28 52.79 -4.61
N GLN A 206 3.41 51.85 -4.28
CA GLN A 206 2.11 51.68 -4.91
C GLN A 206 1.05 51.88 -3.83
N ALA A 207 0.13 52.83 -4.04
CA ALA A 207 -0.94 53.04 -3.08
C ALA A 207 -1.78 51.75 -2.93
N PRO A 208 -2.18 51.36 -1.70
CA PRO A 208 -2.98 50.16 -1.49
C PRO A 208 -4.32 50.32 -2.22
N VAL A 209 -4.65 49.32 -3.03
CA VAL A 209 -5.92 49.27 -3.75
C VAL A 209 -7.06 49.09 -2.74
N ASP A 210 -8.11 49.90 -2.83
CA ASP A 210 -9.37 49.64 -2.12
C ASP A 210 -9.99 48.38 -2.72
N GLY A 211 -9.76 47.24 -2.07
CA GLY A 211 -10.14 45.94 -2.58
C GLY A 211 -11.65 45.77 -2.70
N ALA A 212 -12.42 46.37 -1.79
CA ALA A 212 -13.87 46.29 -1.81
C ALA A 212 -14.46 47.15 -2.95
N ALA A 213 -14.05 48.42 -3.05
CA ALA A 213 -14.52 49.30 -4.12
C ALA A 213 -14.10 48.81 -5.51
N THR A 214 -12.87 48.28 -5.64
CA THR A 214 -12.35 47.76 -6.92
C THR A 214 -13.06 46.48 -7.33
N PHE A 215 -13.24 45.53 -6.41
CA PHE A 215 -14.02 44.32 -6.65
C PHE A 215 -15.46 44.65 -7.09
N ARG A 216 -16.12 45.55 -6.35
CA ARG A 216 -17.48 45.98 -6.65
C ARG A 216 -17.60 46.61 -8.04
N LYS A 217 -16.65 47.47 -8.43
CA LYS A 217 -16.62 48.06 -9.78
C LYS A 217 -16.46 47.01 -10.88
N LEU A 218 -15.57 46.03 -10.70
CA LEU A 218 -15.37 44.94 -11.65
C LEU A 218 -16.59 43.99 -11.72
N HIS A 219 -17.20 43.68 -10.57
CA HIS A 219 -18.46 42.92 -10.50
C HIS A 219 -19.60 43.64 -11.21
N GLN A 220 -19.79 44.94 -10.98
CA GLN A 220 -20.83 45.74 -11.65
C GLN A 220 -20.65 45.75 -13.18
N VAL A 221 -19.41 45.84 -13.67
CA VAL A 221 -19.11 45.72 -15.11
C VAL A 221 -19.50 44.33 -15.65
N ALA A 222 -19.16 43.25 -14.94
CA ALA A 222 -19.55 41.89 -15.34
C ALA A 222 -21.07 41.66 -15.26
N PHE A 223 -21.73 42.20 -14.23
CA PHE A 223 -23.17 42.08 -13.96
C PHE A 223 -24.00 42.77 -15.05
N ALA A 224 -23.54 43.93 -15.54
CA ALA A 224 -24.23 44.71 -16.56
C ALA A 224 -24.20 44.08 -17.96
N ILE A 225 -23.37 43.05 -18.21
CA ILE A 225 -23.26 42.40 -19.53
C ILE A 225 -24.33 41.30 -19.67
N PRO A 226 -25.25 41.40 -20.65
CA PRO A 226 -26.24 40.36 -20.90
C PRO A 226 -25.60 38.99 -21.16
N ARG A 227 -26.17 37.93 -20.57
CA ARG A 227 -25.66 36.54 -20.70
C ARG A 227 -25.57 36.02 -22.14
N SER A 228 -26.33 36.62 -23.07
CA SER A 228 -26.23 36.34 -24.51
C SER A 228 -24.90 36.79 -25.14
N LYS A 229 -24.21 37.78 -24.55
CA LYS A 229 -22.89 38.28 -24.98
C LYS A 229 -21.75 37.52 -24.30
N ALA A 230 -21.73 36.19 -24.43
CA ALA A 230 -20.80 35.31 -23.70
C ALA A 230 -19.33 35.73 -23.81
N ALA A 231 -18.85 36.17 -24.97
CA ALA A 231 -17.47 36.61 -25.18
C ALA A 231 -17.11 37.97 -24.54
N GLU A 232 -18.09 38.85 -24.27
CA GLU A 232 -17.87 40.07 -23.48
C GLU A 232 -17.87 39.74 -22.00
N PHE A 233 -18.86 38.95 -21.56
CA PHE A 233 -18.97 38.52 -20.16
C PHE A 233 -17.72 37.74 -19.70
N ASN A 234 -17.23 36.79 -20.51
CA ASN A 234 -16.06 35.98 -20.16
C ASN A 234 -14.78 36.82 -20.02
N ARG A 235 -14.68 37.96 -20.72
CA ARG A 235 -13.56 38.91 -20.54
C ARG A 235 -13.69 39.66 -19.22
N ALA A 236 -14.87 40.22 -18.92
CA ALA A 236 -15.11 40.90 -17.64
C ALA A 236 -14.94 39.95 -16.43
N LEU A 237 -15.37 38.69 -16.54
CA LEU A 237 -15.13 37.67 -15.52
C LEU A 237 -13.63 37.32 -15.38
N ALA A 238 -12.87 37.30 -16.49
CA ALA A 238 -11.43 37.06 -16.43
C ALA A 238 -10.68 38.19 -15.72
N ASP A 239 -11.09 39.46 -15.91
CA ASP A 239 -10.52 40.61 -15.20
C ASP A 239 -10.90 40.58 -13.70
N LEU A 240 -12.16 40.27 -13.38
CA LEU A 240 -12.63 40.06 -12.00
C LEU A 240 -11.87 38.91 -11.30
N ARG A 241 -11.62 37.82 -12.02
CA ARG A 241 -10.86 36.66 -11.52
C ARG A 241 -9.38 36.98 -11.32
N ARG A 242 -8.74 37.69 -12.26
CA ARG A 242 -7.36 38.18 -12.07
C ARG A 242 -7.26 39.01 -10.80
N PHE A 243 -8.19 39.95 -10.61
CA PHE A 243 -8.26 40.75 -9.39
C PHE A 243 -8.43 39.89 -8.13
N VAL A 244 -9.25 38.84 -8.13
CA VAL A 244 -9.40 37.94 -6.96
C VAL A 244 -8.17 37.05 -6.73
N LEU A 245 -7.42 36.69 -7.76
CA LEU A 245 -6.14 35.98 -7.61
C LEU A 245 -5.07 36.88 -6.98
N GLU A 246 -5.06 38.17 -7.34
CA GLU A 246 -4.20 39.22 -6.77
C GLU A 246 -4.66 39.70 -5.38
N THR A 247 -5.97 39.75 -5.14
CA THR A 247 -6.59 40.19 -3.88
C THR A 247 -7.47 39.07 -3.35
N ASP A 248 -6.93 38.32 -2.39
CA ASP A 248 -7.63 37.22 -1.70
C ASP A 248 -9.08 37.61 -1.36
N TYR A 249 -10.05 36.84 -1.84
CA TYR A 249 -11.48 37.11 -1.63
C TYR A 249 -11.85 37.14 -0.14
N ARG A 250 -11.03 36.56 0.73
CA ARG A 250 -11.18 36.62 2.20
C ARG A 250 -10.82 38.00 2.79
N GLU A 251 -10.02 38.78 2.06
CA GLU A 251 -9.58 40.14 2.41
C GLU A 251 -10.40 41.23 1.66
N ILE A 252 -11.35 40.84 0.80
CA ILE A 252 -12.37 41.72 0.22
C ILE A 252 -13.46 41.92 1.27
N ASP A 253 -13.58 43.13 1.82
CA ASP A 253 -14.44 43.48 2.97
C ASP A 253 -14.37 42.45 4.13
N PRO A 254 -13.22 42.32 4.80
CA PRO A 254 -13.02 41.30 5.85
C PRO A 254 -13.83 41.62 7.12
N ALA A 255 -14.27 42.86 7.28
CA ALA A 255 -15.07 43.33 8.41
C ALA A 255 -16.59 43.24 8.18
N GLY A 256 -17.05 42.88 6.98
CA GLY A 256 -18.47 42.77 6.65
C GLY A 256 -19.21 44.12 6.66
N GLN A 257 -18.51 45.21 6.36
CA GLN A 257 -19.05 46.57 6.38
C GLN A 257 -19.80 46.93 5.07
N ASP A 258 -19.57 46.17 4.00
CA ASP A 258 -20.20 46.34 2.70
C ASP A 258 -21.16 45.18 2.38
N PRO A 259 -22.49 45.36 2.57
CA PRO A 259 -23.47 44.31 2.24
C PRO A 259 -23.52 43.97 0.74
N GLU A 260 -23.02 44.86 -0.14
CA GLU A 260 -22.91 44.58 -1.58
C GLU A 260 -21.71 43.67 -1.88
N ALA A 261 -20.62 43.73 -1.11
CA ALA A 261 -19.43 42.90 -1.33
C ALA A 261 -19.75 41.40 -1.17
N LEU A 262 -20.52 41.02 -0.15
CA LEU A 262 -20.96 39.63 0.03
C LEU A 262 -21.93 39.17 -1.05
N ALA A 263 -22.78 40.06 -1.57
CA ALA A 263 -23.62 39.77 -2.73
C ALA A 263 -22.78 39.54 -3.99
N ALA A 264 -21.81 40.42 -4.24
CA ALA A 264 -20.90 40.32 -5.37
C ALA A 264 -20.02 39.06 -5.31
N LEU A 265 -19.56 38.64 -4.11
CA LEU A 265 -18.83 37.39 -3.91
C LEU A 265 -19.70 36.15 -4.18
N ASN A 266 -20.97 36.17 -3.76
CA ASN A 266 -21.94 35.11 -4.10
C ASN A 266 -22.12 34.97 -5.62
N ASP A 267 -22.30 36.10 -6.31
CA ASP A 267 -22.52 36.11 -7.76
C ASP A 267 -21.26 35.70 -8.52
N TYR A 268 -20.09 36.16 -8.06
CA TYR A 268 -18.79 35.73 -8.59
C TYR A 268 -18.59 34.22 -8.45
N GLY A 269 -18.90 33.64 -7.28
CA GLY A 269 -18.86 32.19 -7.08
C GLY A 269 -19.80 31.43 -8.02
N PHE A 270 -21.03 31.91 -8.22
CA PHE A 270 -21.95 31.35 -9.22
C PHE A 270 -21.37 31.43 -10.64
N TRP A 271 -20.83 32.59 -11.04
CA TRP A 271 -20.24 32.78 -12.37
C TRP A 271 -18.99 31.92 -12.60
N LEU A 272 -18.15 31.71 -11.58
CA LEU A 272 -17.02 30.78 -11.62
C LEU A 272 -17.49 29.34 -11.91
N ALA A 273 -18.54 28.87 -11.24
CA ALA A 273 -19.10 27.55 -11.48
C ALA A 273 -19.66 27.43 -12.91
N GLU A 274 -20.34 28.45 -13.41
CA GLU A 274 -20.84 28.51 -14.80
C GLU A 274 -19.70 28.57 -15.84
N ALA A 275 -18.59 29.24 -15.53
CA ALA A 275 -17.40 29.32 -16.37
C ALA A 275 -16.49 28.07 -16.27
N GLY A 276 -16.92 27.00 -15.61
CA GLY A 276 -16.18 25.74 -15.52
C GLY A 276 -15.09 25.68 -14.44
N ASN A 277 -15.09 26.61 -13.47
CA ASN A 277 -14.15 26.68 -12.35
C ASN A 277 -14.83 26.34 -11.00
N PRO A 278 -15.43 25.14 -10.84
CA PRO A 278 -16.29 24.86 -9.69
C PRO A 278 -15.52 24.67 -8.36
N ALA A 279 -14.21 24.40 -8.39
CA ALA A 279 -13.38 24.35 -7.18
C ALA A 279 -13.24 25.73 -6.52
N GLU A 280 -12.90 26.74 -7.33
CA GLU A 280 -12.79 28.13 -6.89
C GLU A 280 -14.15 28.67 -6.45
N ALA A 281 -15.23 28.29 -7.16
CA ALA A 281 -16.59 28.59 -6.77
C ALA A 281 -16.97 28.03 -5.39
N ASP A 282 -16.69 26.74 -5.12
CA ASP A 282 -16.98 26.11 -3.82
C ASP A 282 -16.26 26.82 -2.66
N ALA A 283 -15.01 27.23 -2.87
CA ALA A 283 -14.20 27.95 -1.89
C ALA A 283 -14.74 29.37 -1.62
N VAL A 284 -15.06 30.14 -2.65
CA VAL A 284 -15.65 31.49 -2.53
C VAL A 284 -17.02 31.43 -1.87
N LEU A 285 -17.89 30.52 -2.29
CA LEU A 285 -19.24 30.35 -1.72
C LEU A 285 -19.19 29.79 -0.29
N GLY A 286 -18.16 29.00 0.03
CA GLY A 286 -17.84 28.59 1.39
C GLY A 286 -17.53 29.77 2.31
N GLU A 287 -16.72 30.72 1.84
CA GLU A 287 -16.41 31.95 2.58
C GLU A 287 -17.64 32.87 2.74
N VAL A 288 -18.46 33.03 1.69
CA VAL A 288 -19.74 33.75 1.78
C VAL A 288 -20.61 33.16 2.89
N LEU A 289 -20.78 31.84 2.91
CA LEU A 289 -21.57 31.13 3.93
C LEU A 289 -20.92 31.10 5.32
N ARG A 290 -19.59 31.31 5.41
CA ARG A 290 -18.88 31.47 6.69
C ARG A 290 -19.15 32.85 7.30
N ARG A 291 -19.22 33.90 6.48
CA ARG A 291 -19.54 35.27 6.92
C ARG A 291 -21.03 35.48 7.16
N ASP A 292 -21.87 34.93 6.28
CA ASP A 292 -23.34 34.99 6.37
C ASP A 292 -23.95 33.58 6.18
N PRO A 293 -24.09 32.78 7.27
CA PRO A 293 -24.76 31.49 7.25
C PRO A 293 -26.28 31.56 6.97
N ALA A 294 -26.86 32.77 6.91
CA ALA A 294 -28.26 33.00 6.53
C ALA A 294 -28.43 33.28 5.03
N ARG A 295 -27.32 33.45 4.27
CA ARG A 295 -27.30 33.70 2.81
C ARG A 295 -27.83 32.52 2.00
N THR A 296 -29.15 32.34 2.00
CA THR A 296 -29.85 31.20 1.38
C THR A 296 -29.39 30.92 -0.08
N PRO A 297 -29.24 31.91 -0.99
CA PRO A 297 -28.76 31.66 -2.35
C PRO A 297 -27.37 31.01 -2.45
N ALA A 298 -26.46 31.27 -1.50
CA ALA A 298 -25.11 30.75 -1.56
C ALA A 298 -25.05 29.22 -1.36
N TYR A 299 -25.97 28.65 -0.58
CA TYR A 299 -26.13 27.19 -0.50
C TYR A 299 -26.50 26.58 -1.86
N LEU A 300 -27.44 27.20 -2.58
CA LEU A 300 -27.86 26.72 -3.91
C LEU A 300 -26.69 26.75 -4.91
N ASN A 301 -25.98 27.88 -4.95
CA ASN A 301 -24.82 28.07 -5.82
C ASN A 301 -23.69 27.08 -5.47
N ARG A 302 -23.47 26.80 -4.18
CA ARG A 302 -22.41 25.88 -3.73
C ARG A 302 -22.75 24.43 -4.02
N ALA A 303 -24.02 24.03 -3.87
CA ALA A 303 -24.49 22.73 -4.31
C ALA A 303 -24.28 22.51 -5.82
N ASP A 304 -24.59 23.52 -6.65
CA ASP A 304 -24.38 23.48 -8.10
C ASP A 304 -22.89 23.34 -8.47
N ALA A 305 -22.01 24.07 -7.78
CA ALA A 305 -20.56 23.93 -7.93
C ALA A 305 -20.08 22.51 -7.52
N ARG A 306 -20.58 21.98 -6.41
CA ARG A 306 -20.25 20.63 -5.91
C ARG A 306 -20.73 19.52 -6.85
N LEU A 307 -21.89 19.65 -7.51
CA LEU A 307 -22.29 18.71 -8.56
C LEU A 307 -21.32 18.73 -9.75
N LYS A 308 -20.81 19.90 -10.14
CA LYS A 308 -19.78 20.00 -11.20
C LYS A 308 -18.44 19.39 -10.74
N LEU A 309 -18.07 19.53 -9.47
CA LEU A 309 -16.90 18.86 -8.89
C LEU A 309 -17.06 17.34 -8.86
N ARG A 310 -18.23 16.81 -8.48
CA ARG A 310 -18.58 15.38 -8.56
C ARG A 310 -18.32 14.81 -9.95
N ASP A 311 -18.71 15.56 -10.99
CA ASP A 311 -18.59 15.11 -12.39
C ASP A 311 -17.14 15.22 -12.92
N GLN A 312 -16.35 16.16 -12.38
CA GLN A 312 -14.92 16.33 -12.69
C GLN A 312 -13.99 15.37 -11.90
N ARG A 313 -14.33 15.02 -10.65
CA ARG A 313 -13.51 14.24 -9.70
C ARG A 313 -14.11 12.86 -9.46
N ARG A 314 -13.90 11.94 -10.40
CA ARG A 314 -14.49 10.58 -10.36
C ARG A 314 -14.13 9.78 -9.10
N ASP A 315 -12.94 9.99 -8.57
CA ASP A 315 -12.40 9.44 -7.33
C ASP A 315 -13.10 9.98 -6.08
N GLN A 316 -13.53 11.25 -6.11
CA GLN A 316 -14.24 11.93 -5.02
C GLN A 316 -15.74 12.10 -5.30
N ARG A 317 -16.30 11.34 -6.24
CA ARG A 317 -17.69 11.48 -6.71
C ARG A 317 -18.69 11.52 -5.56
N SER A 318 -18.74 10.48 -4.73
CA SER A 318 -19.69 10.42 -3.60
C SER A 318 -19.46 11.53 -2.57
N TYR A 319 -18.23 12.01 -2.40
CA TYR A 319 -17.91 13.06 -1.42
C TYR A 319 -18.58 14.39 -1.81
N PHE A 320 -18.35 14.84 -3.05
CA PHE A 320 -18.98 16.05 -3.55
C PHE A 320 -20.49 15.90 -3.75
N GLU A 321 -20.97 14.70 -4.08
CA GLU A 321 -22.41 14.40 -4.16
C GLU A 321 -23.10 14.56 -2.81
N THR A 322 -22.55 13.98 -1.73
CA THR A 322 -23.11 14.12 -0.37
C THR A 322 -23.10 15.58 0.10
N LEU A 323 -22.01 16.32 -0.16
CA LEU A 323 -21.92 17.75 0.18
C LEU A 323 -22.91 18.62 -0.63
N ALA A 324 -23.12 18.32 -1.91
CA ALA A 324 -24.11 19.02 -2.75
C ALA A 324 -25.54 18.77 -2.26
N GLN A 325 -25.86 17.51 -1.94
CA GLN A 325 -27.16 17.15 -1.35
C GLN A 325 -27.41 17.89 -0.04
N GLU A 326 -26.39 18.00 0.82
CA GLU A 326 -26.54 18.71 2.10
C GLU A 326 -26.78 20.21 1.90
N ASP A 327 -26.06 20.85 0.98
CA ASP A 327 -26.30 22.25 0.66
C ASP A 327 -27.70 22.49 0.08
N TYR A 328 -28.21 21.57 -0.76
CA TYR A 328 -29.60 21.64 -1.22
C TYR A 328 -30.62 21.50 -0.09
N ARG A 329 -30.38 20.59 0.88
CA ARG A 329 -31.20 20.43 2.09
C ARG A 329 -31.19 21.70 2.95
N LEU A 330 -30.02 22.30 3.14
CA LEU A 330 -29.83 23.57 3.86
C LEU A 330 -30.50 24.76 3.15
N TYR A 331 -30.50 24.80 1.81
CA TYR A 331 -31.25 25.77 1.01
C TYR A 331 -32.76 25.59 1.20
N CYS A 332 -33.29 24.39 0.95
CA CYS A 332 -34.74 24.18 0.93
C CYS A 332 -35.37 24.23 2.33
N THR A 333 -34.66 23.79 3.38
CA THR A 333 -35.09 24.00 4.78
C THR A 333 -35.24 25.48 5.11
N ARG A 334 -34.32 26.35 4.67
CA ARG A 334 -34.42 27.81 4.91
C ARG A 334 -35.61 28.43 4.20
N ARG A 335 -35.85 28.07 2.93
CA ARG A 335 -37.01 28.53 2.15
C ARG A 335 -38.33 28.11 2.81
N LEU A 336 -38.45 26.84 3.21
CA LEU A 336 -39.62 26.34 3.93
C LEU A 336 -39.84 27.05 5.27
N ALA A 337 -38.79 27.26 6.06
CA ALA A 337 -38.86 27.97 7.34
C ALA A 337 -39.26 29.45 7.20
N ALA A 338 -38.88 30.09 6.09
CA ALA A 338 -39.26 31.47 5.76
C ALA A 338 -40.65 31.59 5.09
N GLY A 339 -41.32 30.47 4.79
CA GLY A 339 -42.57 30.47 4.01
C GLY A 339 -42.40 30.84 2.53
N GLU A 340 -41.17 30.82 2.02
CA GLU A 340 -40.86 31.22 0.64
C GLU A 340 -40.97 30.02 -0.33
N PRO A 341 -41.74 30.13 -1.44
CA PRO A 341 -41.86 29.03 -2.41
C PRO A 341 -40.53 28.76 -3.11
N ILE A 342 -40.15 27.49 -3.25
CA ILE A 342 -38.96 27.10 -4.00
C ILE A 342 -39.27 27.22 -5.51
N PRO A 343 -38.47 27.94 -6.32
CA PRO A 343 -38.73 28.08 -7.76
C PRO A 343 -38.79 26.73 -8.46
N ALA A 344 -39.77 26.51 -9.37
CA ALA A 344 -40.07 25.19 -9.93
C ALA A 344 -38.84 24.43 -10.50
N LYS A 345 -38.01 25.10 -11.30
CA LYS A 345 -36.77 24.50 -11.85
C LYS A 345 -35.73 24.14 -10.78
N VAL A 346 -35.69 24.91 -9.69
CA VAL A 346 -34.82 24.62 -8.54
C VAL A 346 -35.40 23.44 -7.74
N ALA A 347 -36.71 23.37 -7.56
CA ALA A 347 -37.38 22.27 -6.90
C ALA A 347 -37.19 20.94 -7.65
N GLU A 348 -37.32 20.94 -8.98
CA GLU A 348 -37.04 19.80 -9.85
C GLU A 348 -35.60 19.28 -9.68
N ARG A 349 -34.61 20.19 -9.75
CA ARG A 349 -33.19 19.86 -9.60
C ARG A 349 -32.85 19.31 -8.22
N ILE A 350 -33.37 19.92 -7.16
CA ILE A 350 -33.18 19.45 -5.78
C ILE A 350 -33.87 18.08 -5.59
N GLY A 351 -35.10 17.93 -6.08
CA GLY A 351 -35.84 16.66 -6.03
C GLY A 351 -35.08 15.53 -6.72
N ALA A 352 -34.52 15.79 -7.91
CA ALA A 352 -33.67 14.83 -8.62
C ALA A 352 -32.39 14.48 -7.85
N ALA A 353 -31.71 15.48 -7.25
CA ALA A 353 -30.48 15.27 -6.48
C ALA A 353 -30.71 14.53 -5.14
N LEU A 354 -31.88 14.70 -4.52
CA LEU A 354 -32.26 14.09 -3.24
C LEU A 354 -33.08 12.79 -3.40
N GLY A 355 -33.50 12.43 -4.62
CA GLY A 355 -34.41 11.30 -4.87
C GLY A 355 -35.85 11.54 -4.38
N ALA A 356 -36.25 12.81 -4.20
CA ALA A 356 -37.51 13.21 -3.59
C ALA A 356 -38.52 13.75 -4.63
N LYS A 357 -39.77 13.29 -4.56
CA LYS A 357 -40.87 13.77 -5.44
C LYS A 357 -41.46 15.12 -4.99
N ALA A 358 -41.32 15.46 -3.72
CA ALA A 358 -41.74 16.72 -3.12
C ALA A 358 -40.68 17.17 -2.12
N LEU A 359 -40.56 18.50 -1.94
CA LEU A 359 -39.59 19.11 -1.02
C LEU A 359 -40.31 19.58 0.24
N ASP A 360 -40.55 18.62 1.13
CA ASP A 360 -41.10 18.86 2.47
C ASP A 360 -39.98 18.92 3.54
N ALA A 361 -40.38 19.09 4.80
CA ALA A 361 -39.46 19.17 5.93
C ALA A 361 -38.66 17.87 6.20
N VAL A 362 -39.06 16.72 5.63
CA VAL A 362 -38.34 15.45 5.75
C VAL A 362 -37.30 15.33 4.64
N ALA A 363 -37.69 15.61 3.39
CA ALA A 363 -36.77 15.63 2.24
C ALA A 363 -35.65 16.66 2.44
N CYS A 364 -35.98 17.83 2.99
CA CYS A 364 -35.06 18.94 3.20
C CYS A 364 -34.21 18.85 4.49
N ARG A 365 -34.41 17.88 5.37
CA ARG A 365 -33.71 17.79 6.67
C ARG A 365 -32.19 17.67 6.49
N PRO A 366 -31.37 18.65 6.96
CA PRO A 366 -29.91 18.53 6.95
C PRO A 366 -29.46 17.27 7.68
N ARG A 367 -28.55 16.49 7.08
CA ARG A 367 -28.10 15.18 7.59
C ARG A 367 -26.72 15.21 8.22
N LEU A 368 -25.92 16.26 8.01
CA LEU A 368 -24.54 16.34 8.52
C LEU A 368 -24.43 16.91 9.94
N ALA A 369 -25.48 17.55 10.46
CA ALA A 369 -25.50 18.15 11.81
C ALA A 369 -25.16 17.15 12.92
N ILE A 370 -25.67 15.91 12.83
CA ILE A 370 -25.40 14.85 13.82
C ILE A 370 -23.90 14.52 13.95
N PHE A 371 -23.12 14.65 12.87
CA PHE A 371 -21.67 14.41 12.90
C PHE A 371 -20.90 15.52 13.62
N GLN A 372 -21.42 16.74 13.63
CA GLN A 372 -20.85 17.85 14.42
C GLN A 372 -21.06 17.60 15.91
N ALA A 373 -22.26 17.16 16.31
CA ALA A 373 -22.55 16.77 17.68
C ALA A 373 -21.68 15.59 18.15
N ILE A 374 -21.55 14.53 17.34
CA ILE A 374 -20.65 13.40 17.62
C ILE A 374 -19.19 13.87 17.81
N ARG A 375 -18.68 14.72 16.92
CA ARG A 375 -17.28 15.19 17.01
C ARG A 375 -17.02 16.12 18.20
N ALA A 376 -18.05 16.79 18.70
CA ALA A 376 -18.02 17.57 19.94
C ALA A 376 -18.26 16.73 21.22
N GLY A 377 -18.73 15.48 21.08
CA GLY A 377 -19.11 14.63 22.22
C GLY A 377 -20.48 14.96 22.83
N ASP A 378 -21.30 15.76 22.14
CA ASP A 378 -22.61 16.21 22.63
C ASP A 378 -23.69 15.14 22.40
N LEU A 379 -23.90 14.32 23.43
CA LEU A 379 -24.87 13.23 23.42
C LEU A 379 -26.32 13.72 23.32
N ASP A 380 -26.63 14.87 23.91
CA ASP A 380 -28.00 15.38 23.96
C ASP A 380 -28.39 16.06 22.64
N ALA A 381 -27.45 16.71 21.96
CA ALA A 381 -27.63 17.14 20.57
C ALA A 381 -27.84 15.95 19.61
N VAL A 382 -27.07 14.85 19.74
CA VAL A 382 -27.30 13.64 18.92
C VAL A 382 -28.68 13.04 19.19
N ARG A 383 -29.10 12.94 20.46
CA ARG A 383 -30.47 12.50 20.83
C ARG A 383 -31.54 13.42 20.25
N ALA A 384 -31.34 14.74 20.28
CA ALA A 384 -32.28 15.71 19.73
C ALA A 384 -32.45 15.57 18.22
N GLU A 385 -31.36 15.38 17.46
CA GLU A 385 -31.43 15.15 16.02
C GLU A 385 -32.12 13.82 15.68
N LEU A 386 -31.80 12.74 16.39
CA LEU A 386 -32.48 11.44 16.23
C LEU A 386 -33.98 11.55 16.57
N ALA A 387 -34.35 12.25 17.65
CA ALA A 387 -35.75 12.48 18.04
C ALA A 387 -36.51 13.36 17.04
N ARG A 388 -35.82 14.23 16.29
CA ARG A 388 -36.38 14.97 15.13
C ARG A 388 -36.55 14.08 13.90
N GLY A 389 -36.15 12.81 13.96
CA GLY A 389 -36.23 11.84 12.87
C GLY A 389 -35.03 11.88 11.92
N GLN A 390 -33.85 12.29 12.40
CA GLN A 390 -32.61 12.13 11.65
C GLN A 390 -32.36 10.63 11.37
N ASP A 391 -31.97 10.31 10.15
CA ASP A 391 -31.65 8.96 9.71
C ASP A 391 -30.41 8.43 10.49
N PRO A 392 -30.55 7.39 11.33
CA PRO A 392 -29.46 6.86 12.16
C PRO A 392 -28.38 6.14 11.33
N ASP A 393 -28.73 5.68 10.12
CA ASP A 393 -27.83 5.08 9.13
C ASP A 393 -27.19 6.11 8.19
N GLY A 394 -27.54 7.38 8.34
CA GLY A 394 -26.98 8.48 7.57
C GLY A 394 -25.45 8.49 7.62
N VAL A 395 -24.84 8.71 6.45
CA VAL A 395 -23.38 8.83 6.29
C VAL A 395 -22.96 10.26 6.02
N ASN A 396 -21.76 10.63 6.47
CA ASN A 396 -21.15 11.91 6.15
C ASN A 396 -20.55 11.94 4.74
N GLU A 397 -19.93 13.06 4.36
CA GLU A 397 -19.24 13.25 3.08
C GLU A 397 -18.15 12.21 2.79
N ASN A 398 -17.52 11.66 3.83
CA ASN A 398 -16.53 10.60 3.70
C ASN A 398 -17.16 9.20 3.55
N GLY A 399 -18.49 9.08 3.69
CA GLY A 399 -19.23 7.83 3.70
C GLY A 399 -19.15 7.06 5.02
N VAL A 400 -18.82 7.75 6.12
CA VAL A 400 -18.77 7.21 7.48
C VAL A 400 -20.13 7.39 8.13
N SER A 401 -20.72 6.32 8.68
CA SER A 401 -21.99 6.40 9.42
C SER A 401 -21.82 7.05 10.79
N ALA A 402 -22.91 7.60 11.34
CA ALA A 402 -22.93 8.16 12.69
C ALA A 402 -22.41 7.15 13.74
N LEU A 403 -22.84 5.89 13.63
CA LEU A 403 -22.38 4.78 14.49
C LEU A 403 -20.87 4.53 14.40
N ASN A 404 -20.28 4.58 13.20
CA ASN A 404 -18.84 4.39 13.00
C ASN A 404 -18.03 5.59 13.53
N ALA A 405 -18.52 6.82 13.35
CA ALA A 405 -17.90 8.02 13.91
C ALA A 405 -17.86 7.98 15.46
N ALA A 406 -18.99 7.67 16.10
CA ALA A 406 -19.08 7.53 17.56
C ALA A 406 -18.22 6.37 18.10
N THR A 407 -18.18 5.24 17.38
CA THR A 407 -17.34 4.08 17.71
C THR A 407 -15.85 4.43 17.65
N SER A 408 -15.41 5.12 16.59
CA SER A 408 -14.02 5.52 16.41
C SER A 408 -13.58 6.55 17.47
N ALA A 409 -14.49 7.42 17.90
CA ALA A 409 -14.29 8.35 19.01
C ALA A 409 -14.40 7.71 20.41
N LYS A 410 -14.59 6.37 20.49
CA LYS A 410 -14.77 5.58 21.73
C LYS A 410 -15.97 6.00 22.62
N GLN A 411 -16.98 6.67 22.06
CA GLN A 411 -18.11 7.24 22.80
C GLN A 411 -19.22 6.20 23.07
N ILE A 412 -19.05 5.37 24.11
CA ILE A 412 -19.95 4.23 24.40
C ILE A 412 -21.43 4.63 24.50
N GLU A 413 -21.76 5.67 25.27
CA GLU A 413 -23.16 6.07 25.45
C GLU A 413 -23.78 6.70 24.18
N MET A 414 -22.95 7.29 23.32
CA MET A 414 -23.35 7.75 21.98
C MET A 414 -23.68 6.57 21.07
N VAL A 415 -22.84 5.53 21.09
CA VAL A 415 -23.06 4.28 20.37
C VAL A 415 -24.34 3.59 20.86
N ARG A 416 -24.59 3.52 22.17
CA ARG A 416 -25.88 3.01 22.71
C ARG A 416 -27.07 3.81 22.20
N ALA A 417 -27.00 5.15 22.17
CA ALA A 417 -28.09 5.99 21.70
C ALA A 417 -28.39 5.80 20.21
N LEU A 418 -27.35 5.69 19.38
CA LEU A 418 -27.47 5.44 17.94
C LEU A 418 -28.06 4.04 17.65
N LEU A 419 -27.59 3.01 18.36
CA LEU A 419 -28.14 1.65 18.25
C LEU A 419 -29.61 1.60 18.70
N ALA A 420 -29.96 2.28 19.79
CA ALA A 420 -31.34 2.38 20.28
C ALA A 420 -32.28 3.13 19.30
N ALA A 421 -31.73 4.04 18.49
CA ALA A 421 -32.45 4.70 17.40
C ALA A 421 -32.54 3.86 16.12
N GLY A 422 -31.93 2.66 16.08
CA GLY A 422 -31.97 1.73 14.96
C GLY A 422 -30.78 1.77 14.00
N ALA A 423 -29.66 2.41 14.38
CA ALA A 423 -28.44 2.39 13.56
C ALA A 423 -27.91 0.97 13.35
N ARG A 424 -27.61 0.60 12.11
CA ARG A 424 -27.15 -0.74 11.77
C ARG A 424 -25.65 -0.93 11.96
N VAL A 425 -25.29 -2.02 12.65
CA VAL A 425 -23.91 -2.48 12.86
C VAL A 425 -23.22 -3.00 11.60
N ASP A 426 -23.97 -3.35 10.56
CA ASP A 426 -23.48 -3.82 9.26
C ASP A 426 -23.32 -2.69 8.22
N ALA A 427 -23.52 -1.43 8.62
CA ALA A 427 -23.37 -0.28 7.74
C ALA A 427 -21.94 -0.20 7.14
N PRO A 428 -21.79 0.08 5.83
CA PRO A 428 -20.48 0.12 5.18
C PRO A 428 -19.52 1.12 5.83
N THR A 429 -18.43 0.63 6.42
CA THR A 429 -17.44 1.47 7.13
C THR A 429 -16.39 2.12 6.23
N ARG A 430 -16.39 1.80 4.93
CA ARG A 430 -15.37 2.19 3.92
C ARG A 430 -13.91 1.93 4.37
N GLY A 431 -13.68 0.91 5.18
CA GLY A 431 -12.35 0.61 5.72
C GLY A 431 -12.32 -0.67 6.54
N ALA A 432 -11.88 -0.56 7.79
CA ALA A 432 -11.86 -1.68 8.72
C ALA A 432 -13.29 -2.02 9.24
N PRO A 433 -13.55 -3.26 9.68
CA PRO A 433 -14.81 -3.64 10.33
C PRO A 433 -15.14 -2.74 11.52
N LEU A 434 -16.42 -2.48 11.78
CA LEU A 434 -16.86 -1.59 12.87
C LEU A 434 -16.29 -2.01 14.24
N VAL A 435 -16.29 -3.30 14.55
CA VAL A 435 -15.69 -3.87 15.77
C VAL A 435 -14.17 -3.57 15.85
N SER A 436 -13.48 -3.51 14.72
CA SER A 436 -12.04 -3.19 14.69
C SER A 436 -11.73 -1.82 15.28
N SER A 437 -12.64 -0.84 15.10
CA SER A 437 -12.52 0.51 15.66
C SER A 437 -12.88 0.57 17.15
N ALA A 438 -13.60 -0.43 17.67
CA ALA A 438 -13.95 -0.52 19.08
C ALA A 438 -12.84 -1.10 19.95
N LEU A 439 -12.11 -2.10 19.45
CA LEU A 439 -10.97 -2.75 20.11
C LEU A 439 -9.87 -1.76 20.55
N PRO A 440 -9.08 -2.10 21.59
CA PRO A 440 -7.94 -1.28 22.01
C PRO A 440 -6.83 -1.21 20.95
N ASP A 441 -5.95 -0.24 21.15
CA ASP A 441 -4.67 -0.08 20.47
C ASP A 441 -3.56 0.24 21.51
N GLY A 442 -2.32 0.40 21.05
CA GLY A 442 -1.16 0.65 21.91
C GLY A 442 -1.17 1.99 22.69
N ARG A 443 -2.19 2.83 22.52
CA ARG A 443 -2.40 4.08 23.28
C ARG A 443 -3.53 3.96 24.31
N ASP A 444 -4.28 2.86 24.32
CA ASP A 444 -5.44 2.67 25.20
C ASP A 444 -5.00 2.32 26.64
N THR A 445 -4.94 3.33 27.49
CA THR A 445 -4.52 3.22 28.89
C THR A 445 -5.65 2.80 29.85
N ARG A 446 -6.88 2.58 29.36
CA ARG A 446 -8.03 2.21 30.20
C ARG A 446 -7.81 0.85 30.89
N PRO A 447 -8.48 0.55 32.02
CA PRO A 447 -8.44 -0.77 32.64
C PRO A 447 -8.87 -1.87 31.68
N LEU A 448 -8.27 -3.06 31.76
CA LEU A 448 -8.53 -4.17 30.83
C LEU A 448 -10.03 -4.53 30.72
N ALA A 449 -10.75 -4.47 31.84
CA ALA A 449 -12.20 -4.71 31.90
C ALA A 449 -13.04 -3.69 31.12
N GLU A 450 -12.51 -2.48 30.89
CA GLU A 450 -13.20 -1.38 30.17
C GLU A 450 -12.75 -1.26 28.71
N ARG A 451 -11.54 -1.72 28.36
CA ARG A 451 -10.99 -1.65 26.99
C ARG A 451 -11.95 -2.21 25.95
N TYR A 452 -12.58 -3.35 26.27
CA TYR A 452 -13.48 -4.06 25.37
C TYR A 452 -14.97 -3.70 25.52
N ALA A 453 -15.36 -2.88 26.51
CA ALA A 453 -16.77 -2.58 26.78
C ALA A 453 -17.54 -2.00 25.57
N LEU A 454 -16.84 -1.26 24.70
CA LEU A 454 -17.40 -0.77 23.44
C LEU A 454 -17.59 -1.89 22.41
N ALA A 455 -16.64 -2.82 22.31
CA ALA A 455 -16.74 -3.97 21.42
C ALA A 455 -17.85 -4.92 21.89
N ASP A 456 -18.05 -5.07 23.20
CA ASP A 456 -19.16 -5.83 23.79
C ASP A 456 -20.53 -5.26 23.40
N VAL A 457 -20.70 -3.93 23.45
CA VAL A 457 -21.95 -3.27 23.02
C VAL A 457 -22.24 -3.54 21.54
N LEU A 458 -21.23 -3.47 20.67
CA LEU A 458 -21.40 -3.73 19.24
C LEU A 458 -21.69 -5.21 18.95
N VAL A 459 -20.98 -6.15 19.58
CA VAL A 459 -21.20 -7.59 19.41
C VAL A 459 -22.58 -7.99 19.93
N ALA A 460 -23.02 -7.44 21.06
CA ALA A 460 -24.38 -7.63 21.58
C ALA A 460 -25.47 -7.07 20.63
N ALA A 461 -25.15 -6.02 19.85
CA ALA A 461 -25.99 -5.49 18.79
C ALA A 461 -25.85 -6.22 17.44
N GLY A 462 -25.14 -7.36 17.39
CA GLY A 462 -25.01 -8.22 16.21
C GLY A 462 -23.83 -7.92 15.29
N ALA A 463 -22.86 -7.09 15.71
CA ALA A 463 -21.70 -6.77 14.88
C ALA A 463 -20.81 -8.01 14.66
N SER A 464 -20.56 -8.37 13.39
CA SER A 464 -19.79 -9.56 13.03
C SER A 464 -18.30 -9.41 13.34
N LEU A 465 -17.73 -10.44 13.99
CA LEU A 465 -16.28 -10.60 14.18
C LEU A 465 -15.57 -11.07 12.90
N GLU A 466 -16.32 -11.65 11.96
CA GLU A 466 -15.83 -12.24 10.70
C GLU A 466 -15.86 -11.25 9.53
N ALA A 467 -16.40 -10.04 9.74
CA ALA A 467 -16.40 -9.00 8.73
C ALA A 467 -14.95 -8.72 8.27
N PRO A 468 -14.67 -8.75 6.96
CA PRO A 468 -13.35 -8.42 6.44
C PRO A 468 -13.16 -6.90 6.30
N ASP A 469 -11.91 -6.45 6.27
CA ASP A 469 -11.57 -5.10 5.80
C ASP A 469 -11.75 -4.94 4.28
N SER A 470 -11.52 -3.73 3.76
CA SER A 470 -11.58 -3.42 2.33
C SER A 470 -10.68 -4.32 1.46
N ASN A 471 -9.55 -4.78 1.99
CA ASN A 471 -8.65 -5.71 1.30
C ASN A 471 -9.21 -7.14 1.26
N GLY A 472 -10.16 -7.48 2.14
CA GLY A 472 -10.72 -8.82 2.27
C GLY A 472 -10.13 -9.62 3.42
N THR A 473 -9.50 -8.96 4.39
CA THR A 473 -8.79 -9.58 5.52
C THR A 473 -9.72 -9.65 6.74
N PRO A 474 -10.03 -10.84 7.29
CA PRO A 474 -10.79 -10.95 8.54
C PRO A 474 -10.08 -10.26 9.70
N LEU A 475 -10.87 -9.76 10.66
CA LEU A 475 -10.37 -9.04 11.84
C LEU A 475 -9.30 -9.82 12.63
N LEU A 476 -9.53 -11.12 12.86
CA LEU A 476 -8.62 -11.98 13.61
C LEU A 476 -7.27 -12.16 12.90
N LEU A 477 -7.31 -12.40 11.58
CA LEU A 477 -6.11 -12.51 10.73
C LEU A 477 -5.31 -11.21 10.77
N ARG A 478 -5.99 -10.07 10.60
CA ARG A 478 -5.37 -8.74 10.62
C ARG A 478 -4.67 -8.45 11.96
N ARG A 479 -5.28 -8.79 13.09
CA ARG A 479 -4.67 -8.63 14.43
C ARG A 479 -3.43 -9.52 14.59
N VAL A 480 -3.49 -10.80 14.22
CA VAL A 480 -2.35 -11.72 14.31
C VAL A 480 -1.18 -11.32 13.40
N ALA A 481 -1.46 -10.85 12.19
CA ALA A 481 -0.43 -10.45 11.24
C ALA A 481 0.32 -9.16 11.68
N TYR A 482 -0.43 -8.12 12.08
CA TYR A 482 0.10 -6.76 12.27
C TYR A 482 0.20 -6.32 13.74
N SER A 483 -0.28 -7.10 14.70
CA SER A 483 -0.30 -6.76 16.13
C SER A 483 0.17 -7.94 16.98
N ALA A 484 1.38 -8.44 16.67
CA ALA A 484 1.98 -9.64 17.28
C ALA A 484 2.30 -9.54 18.79
N GLU A 485 2.02 -8.41 19.43
CA GLU A 485 2.12 -8.22 20.89
C GLU A 485 0.74 -8.15 21.58
N ASP A 486 -0.35 -8.03 20.80
CA ASP A 486 -1.72 -7.79 21.24
C ASP A 486 -2.43 -9.09 21.65
N LYS A 487 -1.86 -9.76 22.65
CA LYS A 487 -2.30 -11.06 23.18
C LYS A 487 -3.70 -11.00 23.79
N ASP A 488 -3.96 -9.95 24.57
CA ASP A 488 -5.25 -9.75 25.24
C ASP A 488 -6.41 -9.66 24.24
N THR A 489 -6.21 -8.97 23.11
CA THR A 489 -7.24 -8.83 22.08
C THR A 489 -7.50 -10.14 21.35
N LEU A 490 -6.48 -10.99 21.16
CA LEU A 490 -6.70 -12.34 20.63
C LEU A 490 -7.58 -13.15 21.58
N ASP A 491 -7.22 -13.21 22.86
CA ASP A 491 -7.98 -13.97 23.86
C ASP A 491 -9.42 -13.46 23.99
N TYR A 492 -9.64 -12.14 23.97
CA TYR A 492 -10.97 -11.53 23.92
C TYR A 492 -11.76 -11.97 22.68
N LEU A 493 -11.20 -11.84 21.47
CA LEU A 493 -11.90 -12.17 20.23
C LEU A 493 -12.26 -13.67 20.16
N LEU A 494 -11.33 -14.55 20.55
CA LEU A 494 -11.58 -16.00 20.63
C LEU A 494 -12.61 -16.36 21.72
N ALA A 495 -12.65 -15.64 22.84
CA ALA A 495 -13.67 -15.81 23.87
C ALA A 495 -15.06 -15.32 23.41
N LYS A 496 -15.14 -14.38 22.47
CA LYS A 496 -16.38 -13.91 21.83
C LYS A 496 -16.79 -14.74 20.61
N GLY A 497 -16.08 -15.81 20.31
CA GLY A 497 -16.43 -16.76 19.24
C GLY A 497 -15.90 -16.39 17.85
N ALA A 498 -14.88 -15.53 17.73
CA ALA A 498 -14.20 -15.31 16.46
C ALA A 498 -13.63 -16.63 15.90
N ASN A 499 -13.79 -16.84 14.59
CA ASN A 499 -13.41 -18.09 13.94
C ASN A 499 -11.88 -18.21 13.79
N PRO A 500 -11.22 -19.17 14.47
CA PRO A 500 -9.77 -19.36 14.35
C PRO A 500 -9.34 -19.84 12.94
N ASN A 501 -10.30 -20.33 12.14
CA ASN A 501 -10.11 -20.74 10.75
C ASN A 501 -10.51 -19.65 9.73
N GLY A 502 -10.71 -18.40 10.15
CA GLY A 502 -10.99 -17.27 9.25
C GLY A 502 -9.97 -17.13 8.12
N ARG A 503 -10.44 -16.82 6.91
CA ARG A 503 -9.64 -16.78 5.66
C ARG A 503 -9.74 -15.44 4.96
N ASP A 504 -8.64 -14.97 4.38
CA ASP A 504 -8.67 -13.85 3.42
C ASP A 504 -9.11 -14.28 2.01
N LYS A 505 -9.16 -13.33 1.07
CA LYS A 505 -9.51 -13.57 -0.35
C LYS A 505 -8.57 -14.55 -1.09
N SER A 506 -7.34 -14.78 -0.60
CA SER A 506 -6.42 -15.80 -1.14
C SER A 506 -6.66 -17.19 -0.53
N GLY A 507 -7.49 -17.27 0.51
CA GLY A 507 -7.76 -18.48 1.28
C GLY A 507 -6.81 -18.72 2.45
N ARG A 508 -5.81 -17.82 2.65
CA ARG A 508 -4.83 -17.91 3.73
C ARG A 508 -5.52 -17.73 5.08
N THR A 509 -5.21 -18.62 6.04
CA THR A 509 -5.88 -18.64 7.36
C THR A 509 -5.15 -17.78 8.40
N VAL A 510 -5.85 -17.47 9.50
CA VAL A 510 -5.25 -16.88 10.72
C VAL A 510 -4.02 -17.66 11.20
N LEU A 511 -4.06 -19.00 11.15
CA LEU A 511 -2.94 -19.83 11.58
C LEU A 511 -1.69 -19.67 10.70
N HIS A 512 -1.82 -19.40 9.40
CA HIS A 512 -0.65 -19.08 8.56
C HIS A 512 0.03 -17.76 9.00
N ALA A 513 -0.77 -16.76 9.42
CA ALA A 513 -0.22 -15.52 9.95
C ALA A 513 0.48 -15.74 11.31
N ALA A 514 -0.08 -16.59 12.17
CA ALA A 514 0.52 -16.97 13.45
C ALA A 514 1.80 -17.81 13.27
N MET A 515 1.83 -18.68 12.26
CA MET A 515 3.00 -19.51 11.94
C MET A 515 4.11 -18.74 11.22
N GLY A 516 3.87 -17.51 10.76
CA GLY A 516 4.82 -16.73 9.96
C GLY A 516 6.14 -16.34 10.65
N SER A 517 6.29 -16.56 11.96
CA SER A 517 7.58 -16.49 12.68
C SER A 517 7.49 -17.14 14.06
N PRO A 518 8.60 -17.68 14.63
CA PRO A 518 8.60 -18.28 15.98
C PRO A 518 8.12 -17.34 17.09
N ALA A 519 8.41 -16.05 16.98
CA ALA A 519 7.92 -15.03 17.91
C ALA A 519 6.38 -14.97 18.04
N ARG A 520 5.64 -15.52 17.06
CA ARG A 520 4.18 -15.58 17.05
C ARG A 520 3.60 -16.94 17.49
N PHE A 521 4.41 -17.94 17.87
CA PHE A 521 3.91 -19.27 18.25
C PHE A 521 2.87 -19.25 19.38
N TRP A 522 2.93 -18.30 20.32
CA TRP A 522 1.88 -18.13 21.32
C TRP A 522 0.48 -17.93 20.70
N PHE A 523 0.38 -17.25 19.56
CA PHE A 523 -0.88 -17.11 18.82
C PHE A 523 -1.26 -18.43 18.14
N ALA A 524 -0.29 -19.17 17.60
CA ALA A 524 -0.54 -20.46 16.95
C ALA A 524 -1.10 -21.49 17.97
N GLU A 525 -0.45 -21.62 19.13
CA GLU A 525 -0.92 -22.40 20.29
C GLU A 525 -2.38 -22.06 20.66
N LYS A 526 -2.68 -20.77 20.82
CA LYS A 526 -4.03 -20.29 21.18
C LYS A 526 -5.07 -20.59 20.11
N LEU A 527 -4.70 -20.48 18.83
CA LEU A 527 -5.59 -20.80 17.70
C LEU A 527 -5.83 -22.31 17.59
N LEU A 528 -4.80 -23.13 17.73
CA LEU A 528 -4.88 -24.59 17.73
C LEU A 528 -5.75 -25.11 18.90
N ALA A 529 -5.56 -24.55 20.11
CA ALA A 529 -6.41 -24.82 21.28
C ALA A 529 -7.88 -24.38 21.10
N LYS A 530 -8.21 -23.62 20.05
CA LYS A 530 -9.58 -23.26 19.64
C LYS A 530 -10.05 -23.99 18.38
N GLY A 531 -9.29 -24.96 17.88
CA GLY A 531 -9.65 -25.76 16.71
C GLY A 531 -9.24 -25.16 15.37
N ALA A 532 -8.17 -24.35 15.33
CA ALA A 532 -7.52 -24.02 14.06
C ALA A 532 -6.97 -25.30 13.39
N ASP A 533 -7.13 -25.39 12.08
CA ASP A 533 -6.63 -26.51 11.27
C ASP A 533 -5.15 -26.28 10.90
N ILE A 534 -4.25 -27.07 11.49
CA ILE A 534 -2.81 -27.08 11.19
C ILE A 534 -2.51 -27.46 9.72
N ASN A 535 -3.44 -28.15 9.06
CA ASN A 535 -3.34 -28.62 7.69
C ASN A 535 -4.14 -27.75 6.71
N ALA A 536 -4.67 -26.60 7.17
CA ALA A 536 -5.43 -25.72 6.31
C ALA A 536 -4.59 -25.31 5.10
N ALA A 537 -5.09 -25.60 3.90
CA ALA A 537 -4.40 -25.28 2.66
C ALA A 537 -5.02 -24.06 1.96
N TYR A 538 -4.20 -23.27 1.27
CA TYR A 538 -4.63 -22.20 0.36
C TYR A 538 -3.81 -22.21 -0.94
N ILE A 539 -4.32 -21.61 -2.02
CA ILE A 539 -3.58 -21.55 -3.28
C ILE A 539 -2.62 -20.37 -3.23
N ARG A 540 -1.31 -20.65 -3.14
CA ARG A 540 -0.27 -19.62 -3.14
C ARG A 540 -0.06 -19.03 -4.53
N MET A 541 -0.07 -19.87 -5.57
CA MET A 541 0.11 -19.47 -6.96
C MET A 541 -0.33 -20.59 -7.92
N TYR A 542 -0.40 -20.26 -9.22
CA TYR A 542 -0.67 -21.20 -10.31
C TYR A 542 0.56 -21.34 -11.21
N TYR A 543 0.85 -22.57 -11.63
CA TYR A 543 1.85 -22.90 -12.65
C TYR A 543 1.14 -23.59 -13.81
N GLY A 544 0.84 -22.84 -14.86
CA GLY A 544 -0.03 -23.31 -15.94
C GLY A 544 -1.42 -23.68 -15.39
N SER A 545 -1.83 -24.94 -15.57
CA SER A 545 -3.09 -25.49 -15.07
C SER A 545 -3.02 -26.04 -13.63
N GLN A 546 -1.84 -26.12 -13.01
CA GLN A 546 -1.67 -26.67 -11.67
C GLN A 546 -1.68 -25.57 -10.60
N ALA A 547 -2.42 -25.80 -9.51
CA ALA A 547 -2.37 -24.94 -8.33
C ALA A 547 -1.30 -25.46 -7.35
N MET A 548 -0.49 -24.55 -6.79
CA MET A 548 0.34 -24.84 -5.62
C MET A 548 -0.48 -24.58 -4.36
N TRP A 549 -0.83 -25.64 -3.66
CA TRP A 549 -1.51 -25.58 -2.36
C TRP A 549 -0.49 -25.51 -1.23
N GLU A 550 -0.44 -24.39 -0.53
CA GLU A 550 0.45 -24.18 0.61
C GLU A 550 -0.28 -24.48 1.92
N THR A 551 0.39 -25.19 2.82
CA THR A 551 -0.01 -25.40 4.23
C THR A 551 1.03 -24.72 5.15
N PRO A 552 0.76 -24.52 6.45
CA PRO A 552 1.74 -23.96 7.37
C PRO A 552 3.07 -24.72 7.41
N LEU A 553 3.04 -26.05 7.24
CA LEU A 553 4.24 -26.90 7.14
C LEU A 553 5.01 -26.69 5.83
N LEU A 554 4.34 -26.65 4.67
CA LEU A 554 5.02 -26.39 3.39
C LEU A 554 5.57 -24.96 3.31
N GLU A 555 4.85 -23.97 3.87
CA GLU A 555 5.33 -22.59 3.97
C GLU A 555 6.63 -22.52 4.79
N ALA A 556 6.72 -23.29 5.88
CA ALA A 556 7.93 -23.41 6.71
C ALA A 556 9.08 -24.17 5.99
N LEU A 557 8.78 -25.28 5.30
CA LEU A 557 9.78 -26.05 4.53
C LEU A 557 10.35 -25.28 3.32
N ARG A 558 9.67 -24.22 2.87
CA ARG A 558 10.19 -23.30 1.84
C ARG A 558 11.22 -22.30 2.37
N GLU A 559 11.32 -22.09 3.68
CA GLU A 559 12.35 -21.27 4.31
C GLU A 559 13.72 -21.95 4.19
N ALA A 560 14.36 -21.79 3.02
CA ALA A 560 15.76 -22.15 2.86
C ALA A 560 16.63 -21.07 3.53
N PRO A 561 17.70 -21.44 4.27
CA PRO A 561 18.75 -20.50 4.63
C PRO A 561 19.31 -19.85 3.36
N VAL A 562 19.27 -18.52 3.28
CA VAL A 562 19.83 -17.74 2.16
C VAL A 562 21.35 -17.62 2.30
N GLU A 563 21.99 -18.70 2.73
CA GLU A 563 23.43 -18.81 2.87
C GLU A 563 24.03 -19.61 1.72
N ASP A 564 25.19 -19.14 1.25
CA ASP A 564 26.03 -19.91 0.37
C ASP A 564 26.32 -21.30 0.95
N LEU A 565 26.07 -22.32 0.15
CA LEU A 565 26.46 -23.71 0.38
C LEU A 565 27.99 -23.77 0.59
N LYS A 566 28.40 -24.02 1.84
CA LYS A 566 29.79 -24.15 2.30
C LYS A 566 30.02 -25.58 2.82
N PRO A 567 31.28 -26.07 2.88
CA PRO A 567 31.55 -27.43 3.34
C PRO A 567 31.02 -27.73 4.74
N GLN A 568 31.08 -26.75 5.65
CA GLN A 568 30.67 -26.90 7.05
C GLN A 568 29.20 -26.51 7.32
N SER A 569 28.42 -26.08 6.32
CA SER A 569 27.03 -25.62 6.54
C SER A 569 26.17 -26.73 7.16
N ALA A 570 25.45 -26.42 8.24
CA ALA A 570 24.45 -27.29 8.84
C ALA A 570 23.06 -26.67 8.62
N TYR A 571 22.29 -27.29 7.73
CA TYR A 571 20.93 -26.87 7.39
C TYR A 571 19.95 -27.44 8.43
N VAL A 572 19.70 -26.67 9.48
CA VAL A 572 18.72 -27.04 10.51
C VAL A 572 17.31 -26.66 10.02
N PRO A 573 16.32 -27.56 10.07
CA PRO A 573 14.92 -27.21 9.78
C PRO A 573 14.45 -26.08 10.70
N SER A 574 13.70 -25.10 10.18
CA SER A 574 13.28 -23.96 11.01
C SER A 574 12.37 -24.40 12.15
N GLU A 575 12.35 -23.65 13.26
CA GLU A 575 11.49 -23.95 14.41
C GLU A 575 10.01 -24.07 14.01
N ARG A 576 9.59 -23.41 12.91
CA ARG A 576 8.24 -23.53 12.34
C ARG A 576 7.93 -24.94 11.84
N VAL A 577 8.91 -25.64 11.27
CA VAL A 577 8.77 -27.04 10.81
C VAL A 577 8.56 -27.96 12.02
N ALA A 578 9.42 -27.82 13.04
CA ALA A 578 9.32 -28.59 14.28
C ALA A 578 7.98 -28.34 15.00
N PHE A 579 7.56 -27.08 15.12
CA PHE A 579 6.28 -26.70 15.71
C PHE A 579 5.09 -27.32 14.94
N ALA A 580 5.10 -27.25 13.62
CA ALA A 580 4.00 -27.79 12.80
C ALA A 580 3.88 -29.31 12.95
N LEU A 581 5.00 -30.04 12.89
CA LEU A 581 5.02 -31.50 13.05
C LEU A 581 4.60 -31.94 14.47
N ALA A 582 5.05 -31.23 15.51
CA ALA A 582 4.62 -31.47 16.89
C ALA A 582 3.10 -31.31 17.09
N HIS A 583 2.46 -30.46 16.28
CA HIS A 583 1.02 -30.22 16.28
C HIS A 583 0.25 -31.08 15.26
N GLY A 584 0.87 -32.13 14.71
CA GLY A 584 0.20 -33.10 13.84
C GLY A 584 0.02 -32.65 12.39
N ALA A 585 0.84 -31.71 11.91
CA ALA A 585 0.87 -31.36 10.50
C ALA A 585 1.11 -32.60 9.61
N ASP A 586 0.31 -32.72 8.56
CA ASP A 586 0.38 -33.77 7.57
C ASP A 586 1.03 -33.23 6.29
N PRO A 587 2.25 -33.70 5.93
CA PRO A 587 2.88 -33.27 4.70
C PRO A 587 2.09 -33.65 3.44
N ALA A 588 1.16 -34.62 3.49
CA ALA A 588 0.39 -35.05 2.31
C ALA A 588 -0.67 -34.03 1.82
N VAL A 589 -1.12 -33.07 2.64
CA VAL A 589 -2.33 -32.26 2.37
C VAL A 589 -2.13 -31.11 1.36
N GLY A 590 -0.91 -30.60 1.20
CA GLY A 590 -0.59 -29.48 0.32
C GLY A 590 -0.03 -29.91 -1.04
N GLY A 591 0.88 -29.11 -1.59
CA GLY A 591 1.63 -29.42 -2.82
C GLY A 591 0.88 -29.11 -4.11
N TYR A 592 1.40 -29.61 -5.22
CA TYR A 592 0.81 -29.40 -6.54
C TYR A 592 -0.45 -30.27 -6.74
N GLY A 593 -1.50 -29.70 -7.33
CA GLY A 593 -2.71 -30.44 -7.65
C GLY A 593 -3.82 -29.60 -8.30
N PRO A 594 -4.95 -30.24 -8.64
CA PRO A 594 -6.15 -29.54 -9.11
C PRO A 594 -6.79 -28.70 -8.01
N LYS A 595 -7.76 -27.86 -8.40
CA LYS A 595 -8.52 -27.03 -7.46
C LYS A 595 -9.59 -27.84 -6.72
N ASP A 596 -10.36 -28.63 -7.46
CA ASP A 596 -11.45 -29.44 -6.94
C ASP A 596 -10.97 -30.86 -6.60
N GLY A 597 -11.64 -31.50 -5.64
CA GLY A 597 -11.05 -32.52 -4.77
C GLY A 597 -10.34 -33.70 -5.44
N GLN A 598 -9.07 -33.90 -5.07
CA GLN A 598 -8.32 -35.16 -5.14
C GLN A 598 -7.08 -35.06 -4.24
N VAL A 599 -6.42 -36.20 -4.00
CA VAL A 599 -5.17 -36.25 -3.23
C VAL A 599 -4.08 -35.50 -3.98
N ARG A 600 -3.36 -34.61 -3.29
CA ARG A 600 -2.38 -33.70 -3.88
C ARG A 600 -0.95 -34.23 -3.72
N ALA A 601 -0.01 -33.69 -4.49
CA ALA A 601 1.42 -34.02 -4.41
C ALA A 601 2.11 -33.36 -3.19
N GLY A 602 1.46 -33.39 -2.01
CA GLY A 602 1.96 -32.74 -0.80
C GLY A 602 3.21 -33.40 -0.25
N LEU A 603 3.22 -34.73 -0.14
CA LEU A 603 4.36 -35.48 0.39
C LEU A 603 5.56 -35.42 -0.56
N ASP A 604 5.30 -35.47 -1.86
CA ASP A 604 6.29 -35.29 -2.93
C ASP A 604 6.94 -33.89 -2.89
N GLU A 605 6.13 -32.85 -2.70
CA GLU A 605 6.64 -31.49 -2.46
C GLU A 605 7.40 -31.38 -1.13
N ALA A 606 6.89 -31.94 -0.04
CA ALA A 606 7.53 -31.90 1.28
C ALA A 606 8.91 -32.54 1.27
N PHE A 607 9.06 -33.72 0.66
CA PHE A 607 10.36 -34.36 0.45
C PHE A 607 11.24 -33.59 -0.54
N SER A 608 10.68 -33.05 -1.63
CA SER A 608 11.42 -32.19 -2.56
C SER A 608 11.97 -30.93 -1.91
N LEU A 609 11.26 -30.37 -0.92
CA LEU A 609 11.71 -29.24 -0.12
C LEU A 609 12.77 -29.66 0.92
N ALA A 610 12.53 -30.75 1.65
CA ALA A 610 13.46 -31.31 2.64
C ALA A 610 14.80 -31.76 2.03
N ALA A 611 14.78 -32.32 0.82
CA ALA A 611 15.97 -32.68 0.05
C ALA A 611 16.91 -31.48 -0.20
N ARG A 612 16.38 -30.25 -0.25
CA ARG A 612 17.20 -29.03 -0.38
C ARG A 612 17.92 -28.63 0.91
N LEU A 613 17.49 -29.18 2.05
CA LEU A 613 18.08 -28.96 3.37
C LEU A 613 19.08 -30.06 3.76
N LEU A 614 19.35 -31.05 2.90
CA LEU A 614 20.38 -32.09 3.14
C LEU A 614 20.25 -32.82 4.51
N SER A 615 19.02 -32.91 5.05
CA SER A 615 18.74 -33.50 6.37
C SER A 615 17.99 -34.82 6.19
N PRO A 616 18.65 -35.98 6.40
CA PRO A 616 17.97 -37.28 6.39
C PRO A 616 16.99 -37.42 7.56
N GLU A 617 17.24 -36.78 8.70
CA GLU A 617 16.36 -36.83 9.87
C GLU A 617 15.02 -36.14 9.60
N LEU A 618 15.02 -35.05 8.83
CA LEU A 618 13.78 -34.39 8.40
C LEU A 618 12.97 -35.29 7.44
N VAL A 619 13.63 -36.06 6.58
CA VAL A 619 12.94 -37.04 5.71
C VAL A 619 12.27 -38.12 6.56
N ASP A 620 12.96 -38.67 7.57
CA ASP A 620 12.38 -39.63 8.52
C ASP A 620 11.15 -39.04 9.25
N GLN A 621 11.25 -37.80 9.75
CA GLN A 621 10.15 -37.11 10.44
C GLN A 621 8.94 -36.89 9.54
N LEU A 622 9.15 -36.47 8.29
CA LEU A 622 8.07 -36.26 7.32
C LEU A 622 7.42 -37.58 6.88
N ALA A 623 8.22 -38.65 6.69
CA ALA A 623 7.72 -39.99 6.40
C ALA A 623 6.88 -40.54 7.56
N GLN A 624 7.35 -40.38 8.80
CA GLN A 624 6.61 -40.75 10.00
C GLN A 624 5.30 -39.95 10.14
N ALA A 625 5.32 -38.65 9.85
CA ALA A 625 4.14 -37.79 9.91
C ALA A 625 3.09 -38.11 8.82
N ALA A 626 3.50 -38.68 7.68
CA ALA A 626 2.61 -39.17 6.62
C ALA A 626 2.16 -40.63 6.78
N ALA A 627 2.78 -41.40 7.68
CA ALA A 627 2.59 -42.84 7.76
C ALA A 627 1.10 -43.23 7.94
N GLY A 628 0.59 -44.07 7.02
CA GLY A 628 -0.79 -44.54 7.02
C GLY A 628 -1.83 -43.52 6.50
N LYS A 629 -1.42 -42.33 6.05
CA LYS A 629 -2.32 -41.30 5.51
C LYS A 629 -2.40 -41.35 3.99
N PRO A 630 -3.55 -41.02 3.36
CA PRO A 630 -3.65 -40.98 1.89
C PRO A 630 -2.80 -39.86 1.30
N HIS A 631 -1.88 -40.20 0.40
CA HIS A 631 -1.06 -39.25 -0.37
C HIS A 631 -1.08 -39.61 -1.87
N ALA A 632 -0.73 -38.66 -2.74
CA ALA A 632 -0.61 -38.94 -4.16
C ALA A 632 0.57 -39.88 -4.44
N PRO A 633 0.58 -40.63 -5.56
CA PRO A 633 1.72 -41.45 -5.94
C PRO A 633 3.01 -40.64 -5.96
N MET A 634 4.06 -41.17 -5.33
CA MET A 634 5.37 -40.53 -5.28
C MET A 634 6.02 -40.52 -6.66
N THR A 635 6.77 -39.46 -6.96
CA THR A 635 7.50 -39.28 -8.21
C THR A 635 9.01 -39.19 -7.95
N THR A 636 9.79 -39.08 -9.02
CA THR A 636 11.24 -38.82 -8.99
C THR A 636 11.59 -37.37 -8.60
N ALA A 637 10.64 -36.46 -8.42
CA ALA A 637 10.93 -35.06 -8.11
C ALA A 637 11.76 -34.84 -6.82
N PRO A 638 11.56 -35.60 -5.72
CA PRO A 638 12.38 -35.46 -4.52
C PRO A 638 13.83 -35.87 -4.74
N ILE A 639 14.08 -37.01 -5.38
CA ILE A 639 15.46 -37.45 -5.69
C ILE A 639 16.11 -36.51 -6.71
N SER A 640 15.37 -36.03 -7.71
CA SER A 640 15.86 -34.98 -8.62
C SER A 640 16.16 -33.65 -7.91
N SER A 641 15.42 -33.30 -6.85
CA SER A 641 15.68 -32.11 -6.04
C SER A 641 16.98 -32.23 -5.26
N LEU A 642 17.23 -33.42 -4.69
CA LEU A 642 18.50 -33.76 -4.04
C LEU A 642 19.67 -33.73 -5.02
N LEU A 643 19.52 -34.34 -6.20
CA LEU A 643 20.56 -34.41 -7.22
C LEU A 643 20.95 -33.04 -7.78
N ARG A 644 20.02 -32.06 -7.82
CA ARG A 644 20.38 -30.66 -8.11
C ARG A 644 21.32 -30.07 -7.06
N GLN A 645 21.04 -30.29 -5.77
CA GLN A 645 21.94 -29.82 -4.70
C GLN A 645 23.28 -30.55 -4.72
N TRP A 646 23.29 -31.86 -5.01
CA TRP A 646 24.52 -32.62 -5.15
C TRP A 646 25.38 -32.07 -6.30
N ASN A 647 24.78 -31.80 -7.45
CA ASN A 647 25.46 -31.17 -8.58
C ASN A 647 26.09 -29.81 -8.20
N GLU A 648 25.39 -28.98 -7.42
CA GLU A 648 25.94 -27.71 -6.89
C GLU A 648 27.07 -27.91 -5.88
N VAL A 649 26.99 -28.90 -4.97
CA VAL A 649 28.10 -29.29 -4.07
C VAL A 649 29.34 -29.62 -4.91
N GLU A 650 29.18 -30.46 -5.92
CA GLU A 650 30.28 -30.95 -6.73
C GLU A 650 30.90 -29.83 -7.62
N LEU A 651 30.08 -28.93 -8.18
CA LEU A 651 30.58 -27.73 -8.89
C LEU A 651 31.36 -26.79 -7.97
N ARG A 652 30.91 -26.62 -6.72
CA ARG A 652 31.60 -25.79 -5.71
C ARG A 652 32.88 -26.45 -5.19
N ALA A 653 32.92 -27.77 -5.12
CA ALA A 653 34.11 -28.54 -4.77
C ALA A 653 35.23 -28.34 -5.80
N ASP A 654 34.93 -28.42 -7.11
CA ASP A 654 35.90 -28.15 -8.18
C ASP A 654 36.48 -26.73 -8.08
N ALA A 655 35.63 -25.73 -7.92
CA ALA A 655 36.03 -24.32 -7.87
C ALA A 655 36.95 -23.97 -6.68
N LYS A 656 37.04 -24.83 -5.66
CA LYS A 656 37.82 -24.61 -4.42
C LYS A 656 38.75 -25.77 -4.07
N GLN A 657 39.28 -26.48 -5.07
CA GLN A 657 40.28 -27.55 -4.89
C GLN A 657 39.84 -28.72 -3.99
N ASN A 658 38.57 -29.17 -4.14
CA ASN A 658 38.00 -30.43 -3.65
C ASN A 658 38.64 -30.99 -2.35
N SER A 659 38.50 -30.24 -1.25
CA SER A 659 39.02 -30.63 0.06
C SER A 659 38.12 -31.69 0.73
N ALA A 660 38.69 -32.45 1.68
CA ALA A 660 37.97 -33.41 2.52
C ALA A 660 36.84 -32.77 3.35
N GLU A 661 36.80 -31.44 3.44
CA GLU A 661 35.73 -30.70 4.10
C GLU A 661 34.35 -30.92 3.43
N TRP A 662 34.32 -31.24 2.13
CA TRP A 662 33.08 -31.52 1.39
C TRP A 662 32.53 -32.93 1.62
N ASP A 663 33.32 -33.85 2.16
CA ASP A 663 32.91 -35.25 2.34
C ASP A 663 31.75 -35.39 3.34
N GLY A 664 31.67 -34.49 4.32
CA GLY A 664 30.52 -34.38 5.22
C GLY A 664 29.21 -34.04 4.49
N GLN A 665 29.27 -33.20 3.45
CA GLN A 665 28.08 -32.88 2.63
C GLN A 665 27.74 -34.04 1.70
N ARG A 666 28.73 -34.69 1.07
CA ARG A 666 28.52 -35.91 0.26
C ARG A 666 27.88 -37.04 1.08
N ALA A 667 28.33 -37.24 2.32
CA ALA A 667 27.76 -38.22 3.23
C ALA A 667 26.29 -37.91 3.59
N ARG A 668 25.96 -36.63 3.87
CA ARG A 668 24.57 -36.20 4.12
C ARG A 668 23.67 -36.34 2.89
N LEU A 669 24.18 -35.98 1.71
CA LEU A 669 23.49 -36.17 0.43
C LEU A 669 23.14 -37.64 0.22
N ARG A 670 24.12 -38.55 0.38
CA ARG A 670 23.90 -40.00 0.28
C ARG A 670 22.86 -40.49 1.31
N ALA A 671 23.04 -40.15 2.58
CA ALA A 671 22.09 -40.54 3.64
C ALA A 671 20.67 -40.00 3.38
N THR A 672 20.54 -38.78 2.86
CA THR A 672 19.24 -38.20 2.48
C THR A 672 18.61 -38.99 1.32
N ALA A 673 19.40 -39.40 0.32
CA ALA A 673 18.91 -40.27 -0.75
C ALA A 673 18.41 -41.61 -0.20
N ASP A 674 19.19 -42.26 0.66
CA ASP A 674 18.82 -43.55 1.28
C ASP A 674 17.49 -43.44 2.06
N ARG A 675 17.24 -42.31 2.75
CA ARG A 675 15.95 -42.06 3.43
C ARG A 675 14.80 -41.78 2.48
N LEU A 676 15.03 -41.05 1.38
CA LEU A 676 14.00 -40.84 0.35
C LEU A 676 13.57 -42.17 -0.30
N LEU A 677 14.54 -43.06 -0.61
CA LEU A 677 14.25 -44.38 -1.15
C LEU A 677 13.51 -45.27 -0.15
N ALA A 678 13.93 -45.26 1.13
CA ALA A 678 13.21 -45.96 2.20
C ALA A 678 11.78 -45.43 2.42
N ALA A 679 11.53 -44.15 2.14
CA ALA A 679 10.21 -43.53 2.15
C ALA A 679 9.38 -43.77 0.86
N GLY A 680 9.88 -44.59 -0.08
CA GLY A 680 9.14 -44.98 -1.28
C GLY A 680 9.25 -44.00 -2.46
N VAL A 681 10.23 -43.10 -2.47
CA VAL A 681 10.54 -42.26 -3.66
C VAL A 681 11.11 -43.15 -4.78
N PRO A 682 10.51 -43.19 -5.98
CA PRO A 682 11.03 -43.98 -7.09
C PRO A 682 12.30 -43.37 -7.70
N LEU A 683 13.11 -44.22 -8.34
CA LEU A 683 14.33 -43.84 -9.08
C LEU A 683 14.11 -43.66 -10.60
N ALA A 684 12.95 -44.07 -11.13
CA ALA A 684 12.61 -44.06 -12.54
C ALA A 684 11.31 -43.29 -12.83
N TYR A 685 11.20 -42.68 -14.01
CA TYR A 685 10.08 -41.85 -14.42
C TYR A 685 8.82 -42.68 -14.71
N VAL A 686 7.86 -42.62 -13.80
CA VAL A 686 6.55 -43.27 -13.97
C VAL A 686 5.77 -42.63 -15.11
N GLY A 687 5.38 -43.44 -16.11
CA GLY A 687 4.50 -43.01 -17.21
C GLY A 687 5.15 -42.18 -18.32
N SER A 688 6.47 -41.93 -18.28
CA SER A 688 7.15 -41.17 -19.34
C SER A 688 7.56 -42.07 -20.51
N ALA A 689 6.76 -42.04 -21.60
CA ALA A 689 7.01 -42.81 -22.81
C ALA A 689 8.38 -42.52 -23.46
N THR A 690 8.91 -41.32 -23.29
CA THR A 690 10.23 -40.88 -23.77
C THR A 690 11.34 -41.03 -22.73
N GLY A 691 11.01 -41.31 -21.46
CA GLY A 691 12.01 -41.27 -20.38
C GLY A 691 12.55 -39.85 -20.14
N THR A 692 11.72 -38.82 -20.34
CA THR A 692 12.07 -37.42 -20.08
C THR A 692 11.01 -36.77 -19.21
N VAL A 693 11.43 -35.95 -18.24
CA VAL A 693 10.53 -35.09 -17.44
C VAL A 693 11.17 -33.71 -17.29
N ASN A 694 10.37 -32.66 -17.53
CA ASN A 694 10.85 -31.27 -17.48
C ASN A 694 11.38 -30.91 -16.09
N ASN A 695 12.49 -30.18 -16.05
CA ASN A 695 13.22 -29.77 -14.85
C ASN A 695 13.51 -30.95 -13.89
N GLN A 696 13.81 -32.15 -14.42
CA GLN A 696 14.27 -33.29 -13.62
C GLN A 696 15.59 -33.86 -14.12
N ILE A 697 16.33 -34.48 -13.18
CA ILE A 697 17.60 -35.15 -13.40
C ILE A 697 17.34 -36.66 -13.34
N ALA A 698 17.67 -37.38 -14.42
CA ALA A 698 17.72 -38.83 -14.39
C ALA A 698 19.00 -39.25 -13.63
N PRO A 699 18.91 -40.06 -12.56
CA PRO A 699 20.05 -40.36 -11.69
C PRO A 699 21.28 -40.93 -12.43
N LEU A 700 21.03 -41.70 -13.48
CA LEU A 700 22.07 -42.39 -14.23
C LEU A 700 22.79 -41.51 -15.26
N SER A 701 22.30 -40.29 -15.54
CA SER A 701 23.00 -39.28 -16.36
C SER A 701 24.24 -38.67 -15.67
N LEU A 702 24.57 -39.07 -14.43
CA LEU A 702 25.52 -38.37 -13.56
C LEU A 702 26.89 -39.09 -13.47
N PRO A 703 27.94 -38.59 -14.18
CA PRO A 703 29.24 -39.25 -14.22
C PRO A 703 29.99 -39.19 -12.88
N TRP A 704 29.68 -38.22 -12.02
CA TRP A 704 30.28 -38.04 -10.69
C TRP A 704 29.58 -38.79 -9.55
N LEU A 705 28.44 -39.45 -9.78
CA LEU A 705 27.78 -40.26 -8.75
C LEU A 705 28.70 -41.44 -8.34
N PRO A 706 28.89 -41.79 -7.05
CA PRO A 706 29.74 -42.91 -6.66
C PRO A 706 29.33 -44.23 -7.33
N ASP A 707 30.30 -45.03 -7.80
CA ASP A 707 30.05 -46.26 -8.57
C ASP A 707 29.22 -47.30 -7.80
N ASP A 708 29.44 -47.41 -6.50
CA ASP A 708 28.68 -48.32 -5.62
C ASP A 708 27.21 -47.87 -5.48
N LEU A 709 26.96 -46.56 -5.42
CA LEU A 709 25.63 -45.98 -5.40
C LEU A 709 24.94 -46.08 -6.76
N TYR A 710 25.70 -45.89 -7.86
CA TYR A 710 25.22 -46.04 -9.24
C TYR A 710 24.74 -47.48 -9.50
N GLN A 711 25.53 -48.48 -9.07
CA GLN A 711 25.17 -49.89 -9.15
C GLN A 711 23.98 -50.24 -8.23
N ALA A 712 23.95 -49.70 -7.01
CA ALA A 712 22.83 -49.91 -6.08
C ALA A 712 21.51 -49.34 -6.63
N TRP A 713 21.55 -48.18 -7.29
CA TRP A 713 20.36 -47.56 -7.88
C TRP A 713 19.88 -48.29 -9.13
N LEU A 714 20.78 -48.80 -9.99
CA LEU A 714 20.41 -49.73 -11.06
C LEU A 714 19.67 -50.97 -10.51
N ALA A 715 20.23 -51.61 -9.48
CA ALA A 715 19.61 -52.77 -8.83
C ALA A 715 18.27 -52.45 -8.14
N ALA A 716 18.10 -51.21 -7.66
CA ALA A 716 16.86 -50.70 -7.09
C ALA A 716 15.84 -50.18 -8.13
N GLY A 717 16.10 -50.34 -9.43
CA GLY A 717 15.16 -50.02 -10.51
C GLY A 717 15.29 -48.62 -11.10
N ALA A 718 16.44 -47.95 -10.98
CA ALA A 718 16.75 -46.78 -11.80
C ALA A 718 16.85 -47.19 -13.29
N ASP A 719 16.18 -46.46 -14.17
CA ASP A 719 16.07 -46.83 -15.58
C ASP A 719 17.22 -46.24 -16.43
N PRO A 720 18.08 -47.06 -17.07
CA PRO A 720 19.20 -46.58 -17.87
C PRO A 720 18.79 -45.86 -19.17
N SER A 721 17.50 -45.81 -19.49
CA SER A 721 16.94 -45.08 -20.63
C SER A 721 16.29 -43.74 -20.26
N ASP A 722 16.09 -43.47 -18.96
CA ASP A 722 15.65 -42.16 -18.48
C ASP A 722 16.77 -41.11 -18.67
N ARG A 723 16.37 -39.92 -19.09
CA ARG A 723 17.23 -38.79 -19.49
C ARG A 723 16.95 -37.58 -18.61
N SER A 724 17.99 -36.80 -18.32
CA SER A 724 17.80 -35.52 -17.63
C SER A 724 17.18 -34.50 -18.60
N ASP A 725 16.55 -33.45 -18.06
CA ASP A 725 16.14 -32.32 -18.89
C ASP A 725 17.40 -31.67 -19.52
N GLY A 726 17.42 -31.60 -20.85
CA GLY A 726 18.55 -31.07 -21.63
C GLY A 726 18.87 -29.60 -21.38
N SER A 727 17.99 -28.85 -20.71
CA SER A 727 18.24 -27.47 -20.29
C SER A 727 19.02 -27.34 -18.96
N LEU A 728 19.20 -28.43 -18.21
CA LEU A 728 19.89 -28.41 -16.92
C LEU A 728 21.41 -28.46 -17.07
N ARG A 729 22.14 -27.64 -16.31
CA ARG A 729 23.60 -27.69 -16.29
C ARG A 729 24.12 -28.75 -15.30
N LEU A 730 24.61 -29.87 -15.83
CA LEU A 730 25.21 -30.94 -15.03
C LEU A 730 26.75 -30.89 -15.09
N ARG A 731 27.42 -31.11 -13.94
CA ARG A 731 28.89 -31.14 -13.85
C ARG A 731 29.45 -32.27 -14.71
N GLY A 732 30.37 -31.94 -15.61
CA GLY A 732 31.04 -32.92 -16.47
C GLY A 732 30.14 -33.56 -17.52
N VAL A 733 29.07 -32.89 -17.95
CA VAL A 733 28.17 -33.39 -19.00
C VAL A 733 27.94 -32.30 -20.05
N SER A 734 28.26 -32.60 -21.30
CA SER A 734 28.03 -31.71 -22.45
C SER A 734 26.57 -31.73 -22.92
N ASP A 735 25.96 -32.92 -22.90
CA ASP A 735 24.63 -33.20 -23.46
C ASP A 735 23.71 -33.81 -22.38
N PRO A 736 23.15 -33.01 -21.45
CA PRO A 736 22.38 -33.51 -20.30
C PRO A 736 21.17 -34.37 -20.68
N GLY A 737 20.57 -34.08 -21.84
CA GLY A 737 19.44 -34.82 -22.39
C GLY A 737 19.81 -36.06 -23.20
N ALA A 738 21.10 -36.36 -23.40
CA ALA A 738 21.54 -37.57 -24.07
C ALA A 738 21.29 -38.81 -23.21
N LEU A 739 21.22 -39.97 -23.87
CA LEU A 739 21.17 -41.27 -23.20
C LEU A 739 22.30 -41.40 -22.16
N PRO A 740 22.03 -41.86 -20.92
CA PRO A 740 23.06 -42.10 -19.89
C PRO A 740 24.29 -42.85 -20.40
N LEU A 741 24.10 -43.87 -21.25
CA LEU A 741 25.18 -44.63 -21.87
C LEU A 741 26.11 -43.77 -22.73
N VAL A 742 25.55 -42.84 -23.53
CA VAL A 742 26.34 -41.90 -24.34
C VAL A 742 27.09 -40.91 -23.46
N ILE A 743 26.47 -40.41 -22.40
CA ILE A 743 27.15 -39.52 -21.44
C ILE A 743 28.37 -40.23 -20.82
N MET A 744 28.25 -41.50 -20.43
CA MET A 744 29.38 -42.26 -19.88
C MET A 744 30.46 -42.58 -20.93
N LEU A 745 30.09 -42.78 -22.20
CA LEU A 745 31.04 -42.94 -23.31
C LEU A 745 31.82 -41.64 -23.58
N GLN A 746 31.14 -40.49 -23.66
CA GLN A 746 31.75 -39.16 -23.82
C GLN A 746 32.73 -38.83 -22.68
N GLN A 747 32.48 -39.32 -21.46
CA GLN A 747 33.36 -39.14 -20.31
C GLN A 747 34.42 -40.24 -20.15
N GLY A 748 34.45 -41.25 -21.03
CA GLY A 748 35.37 -42.39 -20.93
C GLY A 748 35.16 -43.27 -19.68
N ASN A 749 33.98 -43.24 -19.06
CA ASN A 749 33.68 -43.97 -17.83
C ASN A 749 33.32 -45.44 -18.13
N GLU A 750 34.36 -46.22 -18.43
CA GLU A 750 34.31 -47.65 -18.76
C GLU A 750 33.63 -48.55 -17.69
N ALA A 751 33.63 -48.14 -16.42
CA ALA A 751 32.93 -48.85 -15.35
C ALA A 751 31.42 -48.71 -15.49
N LYS A 752 30.91 -47.48 -15.61
CA LYS A 752 29.48 -47.20 -15.75
C LYS A 752 28.92 -47.62 -17.10
N VAL A 753 29.70 -47.52 -18.18
CA VAL A 753 29.33 -48.10 -19.49
C VAL A 753 28.99 -49.58 -19.34
N ARG A 754 29.80 -50.35 -18.59
CA ARG A 754 29.53 -51.78 -18.34
C ARG A 754 28.25 -52.01 -17.54
N MET A 755 28.09 -51.30 -16.43
CA MET A 755 26.90 -51.40 -15.57
C MET A 755 25.59 -51.08 -16.33
N LEU A 756 25.62 -50.08 -17.21
CA LEU A 756 24.48 -49.71 -18.06
C LEU A 756 24.19 -50.77 -19.12
N LEU A 757 25.22 -51.35 -19.75
CA LEU A 757 25.06 -52.39 -20.76
C LEU A 757 24.51 -53.71 -20.19
N GLU A 758 24.79 -54.02 -18.91
CA GLU A 758 24.15 -55.14 -18.20
C GLU A 758 22.62 -54.95 -18.06
N HIS A 759 22.14 -53.70 -18.08
CA HIS A 759 20.73 -53.32 -17.95
C HIS A 759 20.11 -52.79 -19.26
N ALA A 760 20.78 -53.02 -20.40
CA ALA A 760 20.41 -52.43 -21.69
C ALA A 760 18.98 -52.74 -22.17
N ALA A 761 18.30 -53.76 -21.64
CA ALA A 761 16.93 -54.08 -22.02
C ALA A 761 15.93 -52.92 -21.83
N ALA A 762 16.14 -52.05 -20.82
CA ALA A 762 15.25 -50.91 -20.56
C ALA A 762 15.33 -49.83 -21.65
N LEU A 763 16.45 -49.77 -22.41
CA LEU A 763 16.62 -48.88 -23.56
C LEU A 763 15.51 -49.04 -24.62
N TYR A 764 14.88 -50.22 -24.68
CA TYR A 764 13.88 -50.58 -25.68
C TYR A 764 12.46 -50.74 -25.11
N ALA A 765 12.22 -50.28 -23.87
CA ALA A 765 10.94 -50.45 -23.17
C ALA A 765 9.74 -49.79 -23.89
N THR A 766 9.98 -48.78 -24.72
CA THR A 766 8.98 -48.14 -25.58
C THR A 766 9.56 -47.87 -26.97
N PRO A 767 8.71 -47.72 -28.02
CA PRO A 767 9.19 -47.36 -29.36
C PRO A 767 10.01 -46.06 -29.36
N ALA A 768 9.60 -45.07 -28.55
CA ALA A 768 10.27 -43.78 -28.46
C ALA A 768 11.63 -43.87 -27.73
N ARG A 769 11.73 -44.61 -26.62
CA ARG A 769 13.01 -44.84 -25.91
C ARG A 769 14.01 -45.57 -26.81
N CYS A 770 13.54 -46.59 -27.53
CA CYS A 770 14.35 -47.31 -28.53
C CYS A 770 14.87 -46.36 -29.61
N GLY A 771 13.98 -45.58 -30.22
CA GLY A 771 14.29 -44.60 -31.24
C GLY A 771 15.37 -43.60 -30.82
N MET A 772 15.18 -42.96 -29.67
CA MET A 772 16.16 -42.01 -29.14
C MET A 772 17.48 -42.68 -28.73
N ALA A 773 17.46 -43.92 -28.23
CA ALA A 773 18.70 -44.64 -27.92
C ALA A 773 19.55 -44.89 -29.18
N VAL A 774 18.92 -45.27 -30.29
CA VAL A 774 19.60 -45.39 -31.59
C VAL A 774 20.08 -44.02 -32.09
N ALA A 775 19.23 -43.00 -32.03
CA ALA A 775 19.57 -41.64 -32.48
C ALA A 775 20.76 -41.05 -31.70
N ASP A 776 20.76 -41.15 -30.37
CA ASP A 776 21.85 -40.67 -29.51
C ASP A 776 23.17 -41.41 -29.80
N MET A 777 23.15 -42.74 -29.98
CA MET A 777 24.35 -43.51 -30.29
C MET A 777 24.93 -43.17 -31.66
N LEU A 778 24.08 -43.02 -32.69
CA LEU A 778 24.52 -42.65 -34.04
C LEU A 778 25.04 -41.20 -34.08
N ALA A 779 24.39 -40.27 -33.38
CA ALA A 779 24.86 -38.90 -33.25
C ALA A 779 26.24 -38.84 -32.56
N TRP A 780 26.43 -39.61 -31.49
CA TRP A 780 27.72 -39.74 -30.82
C TRP A 780 28.81 -40.29 -31.75
N GLN A 781 28.56 -41.40 -32.45
CA GLN A 781 29.52 -41.96 -33.41
C GLN A 781 29.85 -40.98 -34.55
N GLY A 782 28.85 -40.21 -35.03
CA GLY A 782 29.06 -39.19 -36.04
C GLY A 782 29.81 -37.94 -35.55
N SER A 783 30.06 -37.82 -34.24
CA SER A 783 30.84 -36.76 -33.61
C SER A 783 32.27 -37.22 -33.29
N ASP A 784 32.45 -38.46 -32.82
CA ASP A 784 33.74 -39.10 -32.61
C ASP A 784 34.28 -39.73 -33.91
N GLY A 785 34.83 -38.90 -34.80
CA GLY A 785 35.41 -39.32 -36.09
C GLY A 785 36.71 -40.15 -36.03
N GLY A 786 36.99 -40.81 -34.90
CA GLY A 786 38.16 -41.64 -34.66
C GLY A 786 37.82 -43.14 -34.48
N PRO A 787 38.82 -44.03 -34.32
CA PRO A 787 38.57 -45.44 -34.05
C PRO A 787 37.94 -45.65 -32.67
N LEU A 788 36.79 -46.35 -32.65
CA LEU A 788 36.03 -46.64 -31.42
C LEU A 788 36.84 -47.50 -30.43
N SER A 789 36.70 -47.24 -29.12
CA SER A 789 37.20 -48.16 -28.09
C SER A 789 36.49 -49.52 -28.18
N PRO A 790 37.09 -50.64 -27.71
CA PRO A 790 36.43 -51.94 -27.72
C PRO A 790 35.09 -51.97 -26.97
N SER A 791 34.96 -51.18 -25.91
CA SER A 791 33.72 -51.03 -25.14
C SER A 791 32.71 -50.15 -25.87
N ALA A 792 33.14 -49.09 -26.54
CA ALA A 792 32.25 -48.23 -27.31
C ALA A 792 31.71 -48.93 -28.57
N ALA A 793 32.54 -49.73 -29.24
CA ALA A 793 32.11 -50.62 -30.33
C ALA A 793 31.11 -51.68 -29.82
N ARG A 794 31.31 -52.22 -28.62
CA ARG A 794 30.35 -53.12 -27.96
C ARG A 794 29.05 -52.42 -27.62
N ALA A 795 29.10 -51.20 -27.07
CA ALA A 795 27.93 -50.41 -26.74
C ALA A 795 27.09 -50.10 -27.97
N MET A 796 27.72 -49.62 -29.04
CA MET A 796 27.07 -49.37 -30.34
C MET A 796 26.39 -50.63 -30.86
N LYS A 797 27.13 -51.75 -30.94
CA LYS A 797 26.58 -53.02 -31.38
C LYS A 797 25.38 -53.44 -30.54
N GLN A 798 25.49 -53.39 -29.21
CA GLN A 798 24.43 -53.84 -28.31
C GLN A 798 23.17 -52.95 -28.39
N VAL A 799 23.31 -51.65 -28.65
CA VAL A 799 22.16 -50.75 -28.88
C VAL A 799 21.48 -51.05 -30.21
N LEU A 800 22.24 -51.26 -31.29
CA LEU A 800 21.68 -51.60 -32.60
C LEU A 800 21.05 -53.00 -32.63
N ASP A 801 21.74 -54.00 -32.08
CA ASP A 801 21.22 -55.37 -31.96
C ASP A 801 19.96 -55.39 -31.07
N GLY A 802 19.95 -54.64 -29.96
CA GLY A 802 18.78 -54.54 -29.08
C GLY A 802 17.58 -53.87 -29.76
N ALA A 803 17.81 -52.76 -30.49
CA ALA A 803 16.79 -52.08 -31.27
C ALA A 803 16.23 -52.95 -32.42
N ALA A 804 17.07 -53.76 -33.07
CA ALA A 804 16.65 -54.70 -34.10
C ALA A 804 15.80 -55.87 -33.57
N ASN A 805 15.95 -56.21 -32.29
CA ASN A 805 15.16 -57.24 -31.60
C ASN A 805 13.96 -56.66 -30.82
N ALA A 806 13.81 -55.33 -30.77
CA ALA A 806 12.67 -54.68 -30.11
C ALA A 806 11.38 -54.88 -30.93
N PRO A 807 10.22 -55.11 -30.29
CA PRO A 807 8.96 -55.35 -31.00
C PRO A 807 8.46 -54.15 -31.81
N ALA A 808 8.89 -52.94 -31.43
CA ALA A 808 8.71 -51.71 -32.21
C ALA A 808 9.78 -50.69 -31.79
N CYS A 809 10.36 -49.98 -32.77
CA CYS A 809 11.36 -48.94 -32.55
C CYS A 809 11.07 -47.74 -33.47
N ASP A 810 10.85 -46.57 -32.90
CA ASP A 810 10.49 -45.37 -33.65
C ASP A 810 11.75 -44.59 -34.07
N LEU A 811 12.30 -44.93 -35.24
CA LEU A 811 13.52 -44.30 -35.77
C LEU A 811 13.34 -42.84 -36.21
N ASP A 812 12.13 -42.28 -36.11
CA ASP A 812 11.84 -40.88 -36.40
C ASP A 812 12.01 -39.98 -35.16
N GLN A 813 12.38 -40.56 -34.01
CA GLN A 813 12.83 -39.82 -32.83
C GLN A 813 14.20 -39.15 -33.03
N GLY A 814 14.33 -37.91 -32.55
CA GLY A 814 15.52 -37.08 -32.70
C GLY A 814 16.56 -37.24 -31.59
N ALA A 815 17.85 -37.21 -31.96
CA ALA A 815 18.98 -37.26 -31.06
C ALA A 815 19.07 -36.03 -30.14
N ARG A 816 19.77 -36.18 -29.01
CA ARG A 816 20.03 -35.15 -27.99
C ARG A 816 21.51 -34.81 -27.82
N VAL A 817 22.36 -35.35 -28.69
CA VAL A 817 23.82 -35.20 -28.70
C VAL A 817 24.26 -34.17 -29.73
N GLN A 818 25.07 -33.19 -29.34
CA GLN A 818 25.67 -32.21 -30.24
C GLN A 818 26.70 -32.85 -31.19
N PRO A 819 26.86 -32.38 -32.44
CA PRO A 819 26.18 -31.24 -33.07
C PRO A 819 24.83 -31.60 -33.72
N TYR A 820 24.30 -32.81 -33.50
CA TYR A 820 23.19 -33.38 -34.27
C TYR A 820 21.83 -33.36 -33.54
N VAL A 821 21.67 -32.48 -32.55
CA VAL A 821 20.44 -32.38 -31.75
C VAL A 821 19.21 -32.17 -32.67
N GLY A 822 18.23 -33.05 -32.54
CA GLY A 822 17.00 -33.05 -33.33
C GLY A 822 17.06 -33.83 -34.65
N MET A 823 18.22 -34.31 -35.11
CA MET A 823 18.28 -35.21 -36.26
C MET A 823 17.76 -36.60 -35.89
N THR A 824 16.95 -37.21 -36.75
CA THR A 824 16.36 -38.53 -36.48
C THR A 824 17.39 -39.66 -36.66
N ALA A 825 17.14 -40.83 -36.06
CA ALA A 825 17.99 -42.00 -36.25
C ALA A 825 18.16 -42.37 -37.74
N ARG A 826 17.12 -42.22 -38.57
CA ARG A 826 17.23 -42.41 -40.04
C ARG A 826 18.18 -41.43 -40.68
N GLN A 827 18.00 -40.12 -40.42
CA GLN A 827 18.83 -39.05 -41.01
C GLN A 827 20.30 -39.19 -40.63
N LEU A 828 20.57 -39.66 -39.41
CA LEU A 828 21.91 -39.96 -38.91
C LEU A 828 22.51 -41.19 -39.57
N ALA A 829 21.73 -42.26 -39.74
CA ALA A 829 22.19 -43.47 -40.41
C ALA A 829 22.54 -43.21 -41.88
N ASP A 830 21.67 -42.51 -42.62
CA ASP A 830 21.92 -42.10 -44.02
C ASP A 830 23.21 -41.28 -44.13
N ARG A 831 23.43 -40.33 -43.21
CA ARG A 831 24.64 -39.49 -43.15
C ARG A 831 25.92 -40.29 -42.89
N LEU A 832 25.83 -41.38 -42.12
CA LEU A 832 26.95 -42.24 -41.76
C LEU A 832 27.14 -43.43 -42.74
N GLY A 833 26.30 -43.55 -43.77
CA GLY A 833 26.33 -44.68 -44.71
C GLY A 833 25.85 -46.00 -44.08
N ILE A 834 25.05 -45.93 -43.02
CA ILE A 834 24.51 -47.08 -42.27
C ILE A 834 23.11 -47.41 -42.79
N THR A 835 22.90 -48.62 -43.30
CA THR A 835 21.58 -49.08 -43.74
C THR A 835 20.77 -49.63 -42.57
N LEU A 836 19.77 -48.88 -42.09
CA LEU A 836 18.81 -49.37 -41.10
C LEU A 836 17.63 -50.09 -41.79
N VAL A 837 17.55 -51.41 -41.62
CA VAL A 837 16.45 -52.23 -42.16
C VAL A 837 15.29 -52.29 -41.14
N VAL A 838 14.23 -51.52 -41.38
CA VAL A 838 13.01 -51.59 -40.57
C VAL A 838 12.14 -52.74 -41.06
N LYS A 839 11.96 -53.76 -40.23
CA LYS A 839 10.95 -54.80 -40.46
C LYS A 839 9.57 -54.33 -39.99
N ALA A 840 8.52 -54.76 -40.69
CA ALA A 840 7.15 -54.60 -40.20
C ALA A 840 6.92 -55.49 -38.96
N PRO A 841 6.12 -55.06 -37.97
CA PRO A 841 5.86 -55.86 -36.78
C PRO A 841 5.22 -57.21 -37.16
N GLY A 842 5.94 -58.30 -36.89
CA GLY A 842 5.53 -59.68 -37.22
C GLY A 842 6.31 -60.39 -38.35
N GLN A 843 7.50 -59.91 -38.74
CA GLN A 843 8.42 -60.56 -39.70
C GLN A 843 9.89 -60.62 -39.23
#